data_AF-A0A5C6ATD5-F1
#
_entry.id   AF-A0A5C6ATD5-F1
#
_cell.length_a   1.000
_cell.length_b   1.000
_cell.length_c   1.000
_cell.angle_alpha   90.00
_cell.angle_beta   90.00
_cell.angle_gamma   90.00
#
_symmetry.space_group_name_H-M   'P 1'
#
loop_
_entity.id
_entity.type
_entity.pdbx_description
1 polymer ?
#
loop_
_entity_poly.entity_id
_entity_poly.type
_entity_poly.pdbx_seq_one_letter_code
_entity_poly.pdbx_strand_id
1 'polypeptide(L)'
;MSKFAVLWIPVYFVAVVCAVPTTGRSDDTHSAHQHGDAKSAPVEAPTVFLDKSPRIVEYQLKRLDDTRLLMVPRQTDDPKYKPVYQAILGRSGMSPQYRIESVEALAKIDGTSQAAVLLDAIKSIKLDGRESQRTLDALTRMLLTQEPASLQSIADDLESVAADDSPEHASVAFAALTVAGLSDQAMTIADASDESNIAWANSIKLLPKADQRNASRDRLIRLIDSSESQSVSSAAIAALGELNDDPAANFAKLAPLVASDTLRNSAVRSLLRLPRGTADGALCQSTAEFLVGLAEKTPPADRTTDEFVDAMQLVDRLLAKVPADVAKTYRGRLNEVTVRVIKIRTVEEEMRYDVPYFAVEAGRPVQIVLENHDLMPHNLVITQPGKLKEVANAGLNVGPEGTNGLAYVPDSDDVIAATPMIQPDEVTRLTIDAPTEPGEYPYVCTFPQHWYRMYGVMVVVSDLEQWNKAPVEPKNPIGSNRAFVQAWTVDDLEDDIEAGLRGSTPAIGQKLFVEASCAGCHKIAGKGGVVGPELTDLWPRWKGDSVGILREILDPSHKIDPKYAMHLVLTVDGKTVSGILVKEDDEAVSLLTNPESKEPTVIAQDDIDDMVKSSTSMMPKALLDQYSKGEILELMGYLKSVAK
;
A
#
# COMPACT_ATOMS: atom_id res chain seq x y z
N MET A 1 45.36 -11.45 22.29
CA MET A 1 46.41 -12.48 22.28
C MET A 1 46.08 -13.52 23.36
N SER A 2 46.24 -14.82 23.07
CA SER A 2 46.12 -16.00 23.97
C SER A 2 44.69 -16.36 24.46
N LYS A 3 43.84 -17.23 23.86
CA LYS A 3 43.87 -18.67 23.42
C LYS A 3 43.77 -19.74 24.55
N PHE A 4 42.69 -20.56 24.48
CA PHE A 4 42.50 -21.98 24.88
C PHE A 4 42.48 -22.34 26.39
N ALA A 5 41.79 -23.37 26.92
CA ALA A 5 41.09 -24.54 26.38
C ALA A 5 40.05 -25.12 27.39
N VAL A 6 39.18 -25.95 26.83
CA VAL A 6 38.13 -26.82 27.38
C VAL A 6 38.66 -27.89 28.34
N LEU A 7 37.86 -28.31 29.34
CA LEU A 7 38.02 -29.62 29.98
C LEU A 7 36.69 -30.34 30.24
N TRP A 8 36.78 -31.66 30.08
CA TRP A 8 35.77 -32.71 29.96
C TRP A 8 34.97 -33.07 31.24
N ILE A 9 33.79 -33.64 30.99
CA ILE A 9 32.89 -34.36 31.92
C ILE A 9 33.40 -35.80 32.14
N PRO A 10 33.09 -36.43 33.30
CA PRO A 10 32.73 -37.84 33.29
C PRO A 10 31.37 -38.13 33.94
N VAL A 11 30.64 -39.04 33.29
CA VAL A 11 29.38 -39.68 33.71
C VAL A 11 29.70 -40.91 34.57
N TYR A 12 28.91 -41.23 35.62
CA TYR A 12 28.49 -42.61 35.96
C TYR A 12 27.44 -42.62 37.11
N PHE A 13 26.19 -42.91 36.74
CA PHE A 13 25.35 -44.04 37.16
C PHE A 13 25.34 -44.54 38.65
N VAL A 14 24.17 -44.42 39.31
CA VAL A 14 23.30 -45.50 39.89
C VAL A 14 22.62 -45.09 41.21
N ALA A 15 21.28 -45.09 41.12
CA ALA A 15 20.20 -45.45 42.07
C ALA A 15 20.38 -45.32 43.60
N VAL A 16 19.35 -44.77 44.26
CA VAL A 16 18.56 -45.48 45.30
C VAL A 16 17.11 -44.94 45.31
N VAL A 17 16.18 -45.87 45.43
CA VAL A 17 14.72 -45.74 45.58
C VAL A 17 14.35 -45.16 46.95
N CYS A 18 13.34 -44.29 47.02
CA CYS A 18 12.30 -44.33 48.07
C CYS A 18 11.10 -43.45 47.68
N ALA A 19 9.90 -44.01 47.85
CA ALA A 19 8.62 -43.39 47.54
C ALA A 19 8.16 -42.42 48.65
N VAL A 20 7.51 -41.31 48.27
CA VAL A 20 6.52 -40.59 49.10
C VAL A 20 5.51 -39.89 48.17
N PRO A 21 4.19 -39.86 48.48
CA PRO A 21 3.20 -39.16 47.69
C PRO A 21 2.80 -37.77 48.23
N THR A 22 2.29 -36.98 47.29
CA THR A 22 1.22 -35.96 47.34
C THR A 22 1.48 -34.48 47.66
N THR A 23 0.77 -33.71 46.83
CA THR A 23 0.29 -32.31 46.88
C THR A 23 1.25 -31.15 46.63
N GLY A 24 1.14 -30.60 45.42
CA GLY A 24 0.68 -29.23 45.18
C GLY A 24 1.65 -28.12 45.56
N ARG A 25 2.33 -27.55 44.55
CA ARG A 25 3.15 -26.34 44.68
C ARG A 25 2.60 -25.23 43.80
N SER A 26 2.18 -24.15 44.45
CA SER A 26 2.04 -22.79 43.92
C SER A 26 3.39 -22.07 43.92
N ASP A 27 3.41 -20.86 43.34
CA ASP A 27 4.47 -19.84 43.24
C ASP A 27 4.94 -19.70 41.77
N ASP A 28 4.91 -18.55 41.09
CA ASP A 28 4.78 -17.16 41.51
C ASP A 28 4.21 -16.27 40.40
N THR A 29 3.64 -15.15 40.84
CA THR A 29 2.78 -14.16 40.18
C THR A 29 3.51 -13.09 39.36
N HIS A 30 2.89 -12.60 38.27
CA HIS A 30 2.63 -11.15 38.05
C HIS A 30 1.53 -10.94 36.97
N SER A 31 0.69 -9.93 37.23
CA SER A 31 -0.68 -9.66 36.76
C SER A 31 -1.07 -9.96 35.30
N ALA A 32 -2.15 -10.72 35.18
CA ALA A 32 -2.95 -10.90 33.98
C ALA A 32 -3.89 -9.71 33.74
N HIS A 33 -3.84 -9.12 32.54
CA HIS A 33 -5.03 -8.59 31.90
C HIS A 33 -5.83 -9.80 31.39
N GLN A 34 -7.02 -10.00 31.95
CA GLN A 34 -8.00 -10.99 31.47
C GLN A 34 -8.44 -10.60 30.06
N HIS A 35 -7.84 -11.23 29.05
CA HIS A 35 -8.56 -11.52 27.82
C HIS A 35 -9.37 -12.78 28.08
N GLY A 36 -10.70 -12.64 28.08
CA GLY A 36 -11.59 -13.78 28.17
C GLY A 36 -11.30 -14.76 27.03
N ASP A 37 -10.93 -15.99 27.40
CA ASP A 37 -10.87 -17.13 26.49
C ASP A 37 -12.27 -17.43 25.95
N ALA A 38 -12.65 -16.77 24.86
CA ALA A 38 -13.64 -17.31 23.96
C ALA A 38 -12.99 -18.52 23.26
N LYS A 39 -13.15 -19.71 23.83
CA LYS A 39 -12.91 -20.97 23.08
C LYS A 39 -13.73 -20.89 21.80
N SER A 40 -13.07 -20.74 20.65
CA SER A 40 -13.73 -20.86 19.36
C SER A 40 -14.42 -22.23 19.31
N ALA A 41 -15.70 -22.23 18.97
CA ALA A 41 -16.45 -23.47 18.77
C ALA A 41 -15.75 -24.33 17.69
N PRO A 42 -15.82 -25.68 17.76
CA PRO A 42 -15.29 -26.54 16.70
C PRO A 42 -15.91 -26.15 15.37
N VAL A 43 -15.09 -25.93 14.35
CA VAL A 43 -15.57 -25.63 12.99
C VAL A 43 -16.35 -26.85 12.47
N GLU A 44 -17.61 -26.65 12.11
CA GLU A 44 -18.47 -27.74 11.62
C GLU A 44 -18.18 -28.07 10.14
N ALA A 45 -18.18 -29.36 9.82
CA ALA A 45 -17.94 -29.84 8.45
C ALA A 45 -19.03 -29.30 7.50
N PRO A 46 -18.67 -28.71 6.35
CA PRO A 46 -19.65 -28.20 5.40
C PRO A 46 -20.39 -29.35 4.70
N THR A 47 -21.67 -29.13 4.40
CA THR A 47 -22.42 -30.00 3.49
C THR A 47 -22.21 -29.51 2.06
N VAL A 48 -21.55 -30.32 1.23
CA VAL A 48 -21.31 -30.02 -0.19
C VAL A 48 -21.95 -31.12 -1.05
N PHE A 49 -22.82 -30.73 -1.98
CA PHE A 49 -23.48 -31.66 -2.88
C PHE A 49 -22.64 -31.86 -4.15
N LEU A 50 -21.78 -32.87 -4.15
CA LEU A 50 -20.85 -33.18 -5.25
C LEU A 50 -21.54 -33.79 -6.49
N ASP A 51 -22.73 -34.38 -6.34
CA ASP A 51 -23.50 -34.97 -7.45
C ASP A 51 -24.27 -33.92 -8.29
N LYS A 52 -24.05 -32.63 -8.03
CA LYS A 52 -24.67 -31.52 -8.78
C LYS A 52 -23.85 -31.16 -10.02
N SER A 53 -24.34 -30.22 -10.83
CA SER A 53 -23.60 -29.77 -12.02
C SER A 53 -22.25 -29.16 -11.63
N PRO A 54 -21.21 -29.24 -12.48
CA PRO A 54 -19.87 -28.73 -12.18
C PRO A 54 -19.87 -27.28 -11.69
N ARG A 55 -20.69 -26.42 -12.32
CA ARG A 55 -20.85 -25.01 -11.93
C ARG A 55 -21.39 -24.84 -10.50
N ILE A 56 -22.34 -25.68 -10.08
CA ILE A 56 -22.91 -25.63 -8.71
C ILE A 56 -21.89 -26.15 -7.69
N VAL A 57 -21.12 -27.18 -8.04
CA VAL A 57 -20.06 -27.71 -7.18
C VAL A 57 -18.96 -26.66 -6.98
N GLU A 58 -18.49 -26.05 -8.06
CA GLU A 58 -17.50 -24.97 -8.01
C GLU A 58 -17.98 -23.77 -7.17
N TYR A 59 -19.23 -23.35 -7.35
CA TYR A 59 -19.85 -22.29 -6.55
C TYR A 59 -19.87 -22.61 -5.05
N GLN A 60 -20.20 -23.85 -4.67
CA GLN A 60 -20.18 -24.28 -3.26
C GLN A 60 -18.75 -24.25 -2.70
N LEU A 61 -17.77 -24.77 -3.43
CA LEU A 61 -16.39 -24.90 -2.97
C LEU A 61 -15.69 -23.53 -2.82
N LYS A 62 -15.93 -22.59 -3.76
CA LYS A 62 -15.32 -21.25 -3.72
C LYS A 62 -15.69 -20.44 -2.48
N ARG A 63 -16.83 -20.73 -1.85
CA ARG A 63 -17.34 -20.03 -0.66
C ARG A 63 -16.83 -20.61 0.67
N LEU A 64 -16.07 -21.69 0.63
CA LEU A 64 -15.48 -22.28 1.82
C LEU A 64 -14.15 -21.58 2.14
N ASP A 65 -13.93 -21.31 3.43
CA ASP A 65 -12.58 -21.06 3.92
C ASP A 65 -11.71 -22.34 3.79
N ASP A 66 -10.40 -22.17 3.89
CA ASP A 66 -9.45 -23.27 3.68
C ASP A 66 -9.65 -24.42 4.67
N THR A 67 -10.05 -24.12 5.92
CA THR A 67 -10.29 -25.15 6.94
C THR A 67 -11.49 -26.00 6.54
N ARG A 68 -12.59 -25.37 6.14
CA ARG A 68 -13.83 -26.06 5.75
C ARG A 68 -13.68 -26.79 4.43
N LEU A 69 -12.95 -26.23 3.46
CA LEU A 69 -12.62 -26.91 2.21
C LEU A 69 -11.89 -28.23 2.48
N LEU A 70 -10.94 -28.22 3.40
CA LEU A 70 -10.20 -29.42 3.80
C LEU A 70 -11.03 -30.44 4.60
N MET A 71 -12.22 -30.07 5.08
CA MET A 71 -13.17 -31.00 5.71
C MET A 71 -14.12 -31.67 4.71
N VAL A 72 -14.19 -31.20 3.46
CA VAL A 72 -15.02 -31.83 2.42
C VAL A 72 -14.50 -33.25 2.15
N PRO A 73 -15.37 -34.28 2.09
CA PRO A 73 -14.94 -35.63 1.79
C PRO A 73 -14.18 -35.73 0.47
N ARG A 74 -13.12 -36.55 0.45
CA ARG A 74 -12.22 -36.75 -0.68
C ARG A 74 -11.97 -38.24 -0.90
N GLN A 75 -12.15 -38.72 -2.12
CA GLN A 75 -11.85 -40.12 -2.52
C GLN A 75 -11.30 -40.14 -3.95
N THR A 76 -10.60 -41.21 -4.32
CA THR A 76 -9.90 -41.34 -5.61
C THR A 76 -10.50 -42.38 -6.56
N ASP A 77 -11.56 -43.05 -6.14
CA ASP A 77 -12.29 -44.10 -6.85
C ASP A 77 -13.59 -43.60 -7.51
N ASP A 78 -13.97 -42.34 -7.29
CA ASP A 78 -15.15 -41.69 -7.88
C ASP A 78 -14.81 -40.30 -8.44
N PRO A 79 -15.03 -40.05 -9.76
CA PRO A 79 -14.75 -38.76 -10.40
C PRO A 79 -15.48 -37.54 -9.80
N LYS A 80 -16.57 -37.73 -9.04
CA LYS A 80 -17.29 -36.60 -8.41
C LYS A 80 -16.45 -35.80 -7.42
N TYR A 81 -15.36 -36.37 -6.91
CA TYR A 81 -14.45 -35.71 -5.98
C TYR A 81 -13.42 -34.81 -6.69
N LYS A 82 -13.29 -34.90 -8.02
CA LYS A 82 -12.35 -34.10 -8.82
C LYS A 82 -12.42 -32.58 -8.53
N PRO A 83 -13.61 -31.95 -8.46
CA PRO A 83 -13.71 -30.52 -8.18
C PRO A 83 -13.15 -30.12 -6.81
N VAL A 84 -13.19 -31.02 -5.81
CA VAL A 84 -12.65 -30.74 -4.48
C VAL A 84 -11.13 -30.61 -4.53
N TYR A 85 -10.46 -31.56 -5.21
CA TYR A 85 -9.01 -31.50 -5.40
C TYR A 85 -8.59 -30.32 -6.28
N GLN A 86 -9.35 -29.98 -7.33
CA GLN A 86 -9.10 -28.79 -8.15
C GLN A 86 -9.21 -27.50 -7.32
N ALA A 87 -10.24 -27.38 -6.47
CA ALA A 87 -10.40 -26.23 -5.58
C ALA A 87 -9.25 -26.11 -4.58
N ILE A 88 -8.78 -27.22 -4.01
CA ILE A 88 -7.60 -27.24 -3.12
C ILE A 88 -6.34 -26.81 -3.87
N LEU A 89 -6.12 -27.34 -5.07
CA LEU A 89 -4.95 -27.07 -5.88
C LEU A 89 -4.87 -25.59 -6.34
N GLY A 90 -6.01 -24.95 -6.58
CA GLY A 90 -6.09 -23.54 -7.00
C GLY A 90 -6.01 -22.51 -5.88
N ARG A 91 -5.92 -22.90 -4.60
CA ARG A 91 -6.12 -21.99 -3.45
C ARG A 91 -4.82 -21.36 -2.94
N SER A 92 -4.69 -20.03 -2.98
CA SER A 92 -3.47 -19.27 -2.66
C SER A 92 -2.81 -19.59 -1.31
N GLY A 93 -3.60 -19.85 -0.26
CA GLY A 93 -3.13 -20.19 1.09
C GLY A 93 -2.82 -21.68 1.35
N MET A 94 -3.04 -22.55 0.36
CA MET A 94 -3.01 -23.99 0.60
C MET A 94 -1.59 -24.53 0.84
N SER A 95 -1.44 -25.32 1.91
CA SER A 95 -0.19 -26.01 2.26
C SER A 95 0.29 -26.94 1.13
N PRO A 96 1.63 -27.05 0.91
CA PRO A 96 2.19 -27.96 -0.08
C PRO A 96 1.71 -29.40 0.03
N GLN A 97 1.47 -29.90 1.24
CA GLN A 97 1.01 -31.28 1.47
C GLN A 97 -0.33 -31.56 0.77
N TYR A 98 -1.31 -30.66 0.91
CA TYR A 98 -2.63 -30.85 0.29
C TYR A 98 -2.60 -30.64 -1.22
N ARG A 99 -1.68 -29.82 -1.72
CA ARG A 99 -1.46 -29.69 -3.17
C ARG A 99 -0.88 -30.97 -3.76
N ILE A 100 0.09 -31.59 -3.08
CA ILE A 100 0.65 -32.89 -3.49
C ILE A 100 -0.43 -33.98 -3.48
N GLU A 101 -1.20 -34.09 -2.40
CA GLU A 101 -2.35 -35.02 -2.30
C GLU A 101 -3.32 -34.80 -3.46
N SER A 102 -3.65 -33.54 -3.78
CA SER A 102 -4.58 -33.20 -4.85
C SER A 102 -4.05 -33.59 -6.23
N VAL A 103 -2.77 -33.36 -6.50
CA VAL A 103 -2.14 -33.72 -7.78
C VAL A 103 -2.12 -35.24 -7.96
N GLU A 104 -1.72 -35.99 -6.93
CA GLU A 104 -1.73 -37.47 -6.95
C GLU A 104 -3.14 -38.03 -7.15
N ALA A 105 -4.12 -37.48 -6.44
CA ALA A 105 -5.51 -37.88 -6.54
C ALA A 105 -6.09 -37.62 -7.93
N LEU A 106 -5.88 -36.41 -8.46
CA LEU A 106 -6.35 -36.03 -9.80
C LEU A 106 -5.69 -36.89 -10.88
N ALA A 107 -4.38 -37.12 -10.79
CA ALA A 107 -3.66 -37.97 -11.73
C ALA A 107 -4.22 -39.40 -11.74
N LYS A 108 -4.55 -39.94 -10.57
CA LYS A 108 -5.18 -41.26 -10.43
C LYS A 108 -6.61 -41.29 -10.98
N ILE A 109 -7.42 -40.28 -10.67
CA ILE A 109 -8.83 -40.19 -11.12
C ILE A 109 -8.90 -40.10 -12.65
N ASP A 110 -8.06 -39.24 -13.24
CA ASP A 110 -8.07 -38.97 -14.68
C ASP A 110 -7.23 -39.98 -15.49
N GLY A 111 -6.45 -40.83 -14.83
CA GLY A 111 -5.54 -41.77 -15.49
C GLY A 111 -4.42 -41.07 -16.27
N THR A 112 -3.95 -39.93 -15.77
CA THR A 112 -2.93 -39.10 -16.41
C THR A 112 -1.68 -38.94 -15.53
N SER A 113 -0.64 -38.28 -16.04
CA SER A 113 0.56 -37.96 -15.26
C SER A 113 0.32 -36.79 -14.31
N GLN A 114 1.08 -36.73 -13.21
CA GLN A 114 1.06 -35.57 -12.31
C GLN A 114 1.46 -34.28 -13.04
N ALA A 115 2.38 -34.39 -14.01
CA ALA A 115 2.79 -33.27 -14.85
C ALA A 115 1.61 -32.69 -15.67
N ALA A 116 0.76 -33.55 -16.25
CA ALA A 116 -0.42 -33.11 -16.98
C ALA A 116 -1.41 -32.36 -16.07
N VAL A 117 -1.68 -32.90 -14.87
CA VAL A 117 -2.56 -32.25 -13.87
C VAL A 117 -2.02 -30.86 -13.49
N LEU A 118 -0.72 -30.76 -13.26
CA LEU A 118 -0.08 -29.50 -12.89
C LEU A 118 -0.15 -28.47 -14.02
N LEU A 119 0.11 -28.89 -15.27
CA LEU A 119 0.02 -28.02 -16.44
C LEU A 119 -1.41 -27.51 -16.64
N ASP A 120 -2.43 -28.36 -16.52
CA ASP A 120 -3.83 -27.96 -16.63
C ASP A 120 -4.25 -27.00 -15.51
N ALA A 121 -3.79 -27.25 -14.28
CA ALA A 121 -4.03 -26.34 -13.16
C ALA A 121 -3.39 -24.97 -13.41
N ILE A 122 -2.16 -24.93 -13.93
CA ILE A 122 -1.47 -23.70 -14.33
C ILE A 122 -2.28 -22.94 -15.39
N LYS A 123 -2.67 -23.60 -16.49
CA LYS A 123 -3.48 -22.99 -17.58
C LYS A 123 -4.80 -22.40 -17.09
N SER A 124 -5.36 -22.92 -16.00
CA SER A 124 -6.62 -22.45 -15.43
C SER A 124 -6.50 -21.19 -14.57
N ILE A 125 -5.27 -20.79 -14.19
CA ILE A 125 -5.05 -19.60 -13.36
C ILE A 125 -5.23 -18.35 -14.22
N LYS A 126 -6.09 -17.45 -13.74
CA LYS A 126 -6.15 -16.06 -14.23
C LYS A 126 -5.34 -15.19 -13.29
N LEU A 127 -4.37 -14.45 -13.82
CA LEU A 127 -3.55 -13.55 -13.04
C LEU A 127 -4.27 -12.21 -12.87
N ASP A 128 -4.79 -12.00 -11.65
CA ASP A 128 -5.57 -10.84 -11.22
C ASP A 128 -5.01 -10.18 -9.94
N GLY A 129 -3.91 -10.71 -9.38
CA GLY A 129 -3.32 -10.14 -8.17
C GLY A 129 -2.21 -10.98 -7.55
N ARG A 130 -1.80 -10.59 -6.34
CA ARG A 130 -0.70 -11.25 -5.61
C ARG A 130 -1.01 -12.70 -5.24
N GLU A 131 -2.27 -13.03 -5.00
CA GLU A 131 -2.69 -14.37 -4.59
C GLU A 131 -2.64 -15.39 -5.73
N SER A 132 -3.12 -15.01 -6.91
CA SER A 132 -3.04 -15.84 -8.12
C SER A 132 -1.58 -16.04 -8.54
N GLN A 133 -0.72 -15.01 -8.43
CA GLN A 133 0.72 -15.15 -8.66
C GLN A 133 1.39 -16.16 -7.72
N ARG A 134 1.09 -16.10 -6.40
CA ARG A 134 1.64 -17.07 -5.43
C ARG A 134 1.23 -18.51 -5.75
N THR A 135 0.00 -18.69 -6.23
CA THR A 135 -0.52 -20.00 -6.64
C THR A 135 0.24 -20.50 -7.86
N LEU A 136 0.40 -19.66 -8.90
CA LEU A 136 1.16 -19.99 -10.11
C LEU A 136 2.60 -20.39 -9.78
N ASP A 137 3.28 -19.62 -8.93
CA ASP A 137 4.65 -19.92 -8.51
C ASP A 137 4.76 -21.27 -7.79
N ALA A 138 3.77 -21.61 -6.96
CA ALA A 138 3.73 -22.88 -6.25
C ALA A 138 3.55 -24.07 -7.20
N LEU A 139 2.60 -23.98 -8.14
CA LEU A 139 2.37 -25.03 -9.13
C LEU A 139 3.54 -25.17 -10.10
N THR A 140 4.16 -24.05 -10.50
CA THR A 140 5.37 -24.04 -11.34
C THR A 140 6.49 -24.83 -10.68
N ARG A 141 6.76 -24.61 -9.38
CA ARG A 141 7.78 -25.39 -8.65
C ARG A 141 7.45 -26.88 -8.61
N MET A 142 6.18 -27.24 -8.43
CA MET A 142 5.73 -28.64 -8.45
C MET A 142 5.91 -29.28 -9.84
N LEU A 143 5.64 -28.52 -10.92
CA LEU A 143 5.82 -29.00 -12.30
C LEU A 143 7.30 -29.19 -12.63
N LEU A 144 8.16 -28.21 -12.32
CA LEU A 144 9.59 -28.25 -12.64
C LEU A 144 10.40 -29.23 -11.78
N THR A 145 9.76 -29.85 -10.78
CA THR A 145 10.35 -30.93 -9.96
C THR A 145 9.88 -32.33 -10.39
N GLN A 146 8.99 -32.44 -11.38
CA GLN A 146 8.63 -33.73 -11.98
C GLN A 146 9.82 -34.36 -12.71
N GLU A 147 9.82 -35.69 -12.80
CA GLU A 147 10.84 -36.42 -13.55
C GLU A 147 10.84 -36.00 -15.03
N PRO A 148 12.01 -35.84 -15.68
CA PRO A 148 12.10 -35.42 -17.08
C PRO A 148 11.25 -36.27 -18.03
N ALA A 149 11.19 -37.59 -17.81
CA ALA A 149 10.36 -38.49 -18.61
C ALA A 149 8.85 -38.20 -18.48
N SER A 150 8.39 -37.73 -17.30
CA SER A 150 7.00 -37.31 -17.11
C SER A 150 6.71 -36.01 -17.84
N LEU A 151 7.65 -35.07 -17.88
CA LEU A 151 7.50 -33.83 -18.65
C LEU A 151 7.53 -34.10 -20.16
N GLN A 152 8.39 -35.02 -20.61
CA GLN A 152 8.42 -35.47 -22.01
C GLN A 152 7.11 -36.12 -22.44
N SER A 153 6.40 -36.80 -21.54
CA SER A 153 5.09 -37.41 -21.85
C SER A 153 3.98 -36.40 -22.18
N ILE A 154 4.19 -35.12 -21.84
CA ILE A 154 3.27 -34.00 -22.11
C ILE A 154 3.90 -32.94 -23.02
N ALA A 155 4.91 -33.32 -23.82
CA ALA A 155 5.67 -32.38 -24.65
C ALA A 155 4.75 -31.57 -25.59
N ASP A 156 3.82 -32.23 -26.29
CA ASP A 156 2.90 -31.56 -27.22
C ASP A 156 2.04 -30.47 -26.53
N ASP A 157 1.57 -30.73 -25.30
CA ASP A 157 0.83 -29.75 -24.52
C ASP A 157 1.73 -28.59 -24.06
N LEU A 158 2.97 -28.89 -23.65
CA LEU A 158 3.95 -27.86 -23.30
C LEU A 158 4.31 -26.99 -24.51
N GLU A 159 4.49 -27.57 -25.69
CA GLU A 159 4.73 -26.83 -26.93
C GLU A 159 3.55 -25.92 -27.27
N SER A 160 2.32 -26.44 -27.13
CA SER A 160 1.11 -25.64 -27.34
C SER A 160 1.01 -24.46 -26.37
N VAL A 161 1.35 -24.66 -25.09
CA VAL A 161 1.30 -23.58 -24.08
C VAL A 161 2.45 -22.60 -24.27
N ALA A 162 3.63 -23.05 -24.70
CA ALA A 162 4.77 -22.19 -24.99
C ALA A 162 4.52 -21.26 -26.20
N ALA A 163 3.66 -21.68 -27.12
CA ALA A 163 3.23 -20.92 -28.29
C ALA A 163 1.92 -20.11 -28.07
N ASP A 164 1.33 -20.17 -26.88
CA ASP A 164 0.09 -19.46 -26.53
C ASP A 164 0.35 -17.99 -26.17
N ASP A 165 -0.70 -17.16 -26.21
CA ASP A 165 -0.64 -15.70 -26.01
C ASP A 165 -0.48 -15.30 -24.54
N SER A 166 -0.47 -16.25 -23.59
CA SER A 166 -0.27 -15.96 -22.16
C SER A 166 1.22 -16.00 -21.78
N PRO A 167 1.88 -14.85 -21.53
CA PRO A 167 3.33 -14.81 -21.34
C PRO A 167 3.80 -15.61 -20.13
N GLU A 168 3.04 -15.59 -19.03
CA GLU A 168 3.41 -16.28 -17.80
C GLU A 168 3.28 -17.79 -17.94
N HIS A 169 2.20 -18.29 -18.56
CA HIS A 169 2.04 -19.71 -18.84
C HIS A 169 3.09 -20.20 -19.84
N ALA A 170 3.36 -19.42 -20.90
CA ALA A 170 4.40 -19.72 -21.87
C ALA A 170 5.79 -19.81 -21.21
N SER A 171 6.13 -18.88 -20.31
CA SER A 171 7.38 -18.97 -19.53
C SER A 171 7.48 -20.25 -18.70
N VAL A 172 6.39 -20.69 -18.08
CA VAL A 172 6.39 -21.97 -17.32
C VAL A 172 6.60 -23.16 -18.26
N ALA A 173 5.95 -23.15 -19.43
CA ALA A 173 6.10 -24.21 -20.42
C ALA A 173 7.53 -24.27 -21.00
N PHE A 174 8.16 -23.14 -21.33
CA PHE A 174 9.56 -23.10 -21.75
C PHE A 174 10.52 -23.66 -20.69
N ALA A 175 10.28 -23.34 -19.41
CA ALA A 175 11.07 -23.89 -18.32
C ALA A 175 10.88 -25.41 -18.22
N ALA A 176 9.63 -25.90 -18.35
CA ALA A 176 9.32 -27.32 -18.31
C ALA A 176 9.93 -28.10 -19.50
N LEU A 177 9.86 -27.56 -20.72
CA LEU A 177 10.54 -28.14 -21.90
C LEU A 177 12.06 -28.24 -21.67
N THR A 178 12.66 -27.21 -21.08
CA THR A 178 14.09 -27.22 -20.75
C THR A 178 14.43 -28.28 -19.69
N VAL A 179 13.60 -28.44 -18.65
CA VAL A 179 13.77 -29.49 -17.63
C VAL A 179 13.55 -30.89 -18.23
N ALA A 180 12.66 -31.02 -19.20
CA ALA A 180 12.42 -32.25 -19.96
C ALA A 180 13.58 -32.64 -20.90
N GLY A 181 14.59 -31.78 -21.06
CA GLY A 181 15.69 -32.00 -22.00
C GLY A 181 15.34 -31.72 -23.46
N LEU A 182 14.27 -30.95 -23.70
CA LEU A 182 13.72 -30.60 -25.01
C LEU A 182 14.11 -29.17 -25.44
N SER A 183 15.34 -28.76 -25.11
CA SER A 183 15.80 -27.39 -25.34
C SER A 183 15.76 -26.97 -26.80
N ASP A 184 16.03 -27.87 -27.75
CA ASP A 184 16.00 -27.56 -29.19
C ASP A 184 14.58 -27.23 -29.70
N GLN A 185 13.57 -27.95 -29.18
CA GLN A 185 12.16 -27.65 -29.46
C GLN A 185 11.76 -26.31 -28.83
N ALA A 186 12.14 -26.09 -27.57
CA ALA A 186 11.94 -24.82 -26.89
C ALA A 186 12.58 -23.64 -27.66
N MET A 187 13.79 -23.81 -28.23
CA MET A 187 14.40 -22.77 -29.05
C MET A 187 13.59 -22.51 -30.33
N THR A 188 13.13 -23.57 -31.00
CA THR A 188 12.36 -23.45 -32.25
C THR A 188 11.08 -22.64 -32.03
N ILE A 189 10.37 -22.88 -30.93
CA ILE A 189 9.15 -22.14 -30.58
C ILE A 189 9.50 -20.70 -30.18
N ALA A 190 10.56 -20.52 -29.37
CA ALA A 190 10.99 -19.18 -28.97
C ALA A 190 11.34 -18.30 -30.16
N ASP A 191 11.99 -18.84 -31.20
CA ASP A 191 12.38 -18.11 -32.41
C ASP A 191 11.20 -17.75 -33.33
N ALA A 192 9.98 -18.23 -33.06
CA ALA A 192 8.81 -18.00 -33.90
C ALA A 192 8.20 -16.59 -33.76
N SER A 193 8.36 -15.94 -32.60
CA SER A 193 7.81 -14.60 -32.33
C SER A 193 8.60 -13.84 -31.27
N ASP A 194 8.37 -12.54 -31.15
CA ASP A 194 8.95 -11.72 -30.08
C ASP A 194 8.36 -12.11 -28.72
N GLU A 195 7.06 -12.39 -28.66
CA GLU A 195 6.33 -12.81 -27.46
C GLU A 195 6.90 -14.12 -26.91
N SER A 196 7.13 -15.12 -27.77
CA SER A 196 7.74 -16.40 -27.41
C SER A 196 9.20 -16.23 -26.99
N ASN A 197 9.96 -15.31 -27.60
CA ASN A 197 11.32 -14.98 -27.17
C ASN A 197 11.35 -14.37 -25.76
N ILE A 198 10.43 -13.44 -25.47
CA ILE A 198 10.28 -12.82 -24.16
C ILE A 198 9.90 -13.87 -23.11
N ALA A 199 8.89 -14.69 -23.41
CA ALA A 199 8.45 -15.77 -22.53
C ALA A 199 9.59 -16.77 -22.25
N TRP A 200 10.38 -17.12 -23.26
CA TRP A 200 11.57 -17.95 -23.09
C TRP A 200 12.61 -17.30 -22.18
N ALA A 201 12.97 -16.03 -22.40
CA ALA A 201 13.95 -15.34 -21.56
C ALA A 201 13.47 -15.27 -20.10
N ASN A 202 12.19 -14.99 -19.89
CA ASN A 202 11.54 -14.98 -18.58
C ASN A 202 11.47 -16.37 -17.92
N SER A 203 11.55 -17.47 -18.69
CA SER A 203 11.58 -18.83 -18.16
C SER A 203 12.88 -19.16 -17.41
N ILE A 204 13.98 -18.48 -17.71
CA ILE A 204 15.32 -18.81 -17.20
C ILE A 204 15.39 -18.72 -15.68
N LYS A 205 14.75 -17.72 -15.06
CA LYS A 205 14.69 -17.59 -13.59
C LYS A 205 13.89 -18.72 -12.91
N LEU A 206 13.02 -19.41 -13.66
CA LEU A 206 12.21 -20.51 -13.15
C LEU A 206 13.00 -21.82 -13.09
N LEU A 207 14.05 -21.96 -13.90
CA LEU A 207 14.82 -23.21 -13.99
C LEU A 207 15.48 -23.55 -12.65
N PRO A 208 15.31 -24.77 -12.13
CA PRO A 208 15.79 -25.13 -10.81
C PRO A 208 17.33 -25.26 -10.75
N LYS A 209 17.96 -25.78 -11.81
CA LYS A 209 19.41 -26.06 -11.82
C LYS A 209 20.19 -24.89 -12.42
N ALA A 210 21.28 -24.51 -11.75
CA ALA A 210 22.15 -23.42 -12.20
C ALA A 210 22.75 -23.69 -13.60
N ASP A 211 23.21 -24.91 -13.87
CA ASP A 211 23.81 -25.26 -15.16
C ASP A 211 22.84 -25.07 -16.32
N GLN A 212 21.54 -25.34 -16.12
CA GLN A 212 20.50 -25.10 -17.13
C GLN A 212 20.31 -23.60 -17.39
N ARG A 213 20.34 -22.77 -16.34
CA ARG A 213 20.29 -21.31 -16.48
C ARG A 213 21.50 -20.78 -17.23
N ASN A 214 22.69 -21.22 -16.81
CA ASN A 214 23.97 -20.75 -17.36
C ASN A 214 24.15 -21.16 -18.83
N ALA A 215 23.61 -22.31 -19.25
CA ALA A 215 23.61 -22.73 -20.66
C ALA A 215 22.88 -21.76 -21.60
N SER A 216 21.99 -20.90 -21.07
CA SER A 216 21.24 -19.92 -21.86
C SER A 216 22.04 -18.64 -22.17
N ARG A 217 23.20 -18.46 -21.54
CA ARG A 217 23.98 -17.21 -21.57
C ARG A 217 24.32 -16.74 -22.97
N ASP A 218 24.83 -17.62 -23.83
CA ASP A 218 25.25 -17.24 -25.19
C ASP A 218 24.08 -16.79 -26.07
N ARG A 219 22.89 -17.39 -25.89
CA ARG A 219 21.68 -16.97 -26.60
C ARG A 219 21.19 -15.62 -26.09
N LEU A 220 21.20 -15.40 -24.77
CA LEU A 220 20.86 -14.09 -24.20
C LEU A 220 21.76 -12.99 -24.76
N ILE A 221 23.07 -13.23 -24.85
CA ILE A 221 24.00 -12.26 -25.45
C ILE A 221 23.64 -11.98 -26.91
N ARG A 222 23.32 -13.01 -27.70
CA ARG A 222 22.87 -12.80 -29.10
C ARG A 222 21.59 -11.98 -29.16
N LEU A 223 20.59 -12.28 -28.33
CA LEU A 223 19.34 -11.51 -28.30
C LEU A 223 19.58 -10.03 -27.94
N ILE A 224 20.51 -9.77 -27.01
CA ILE A 224 20.91 -8.40 -26.65
C ILE A 224 21.61 -7.68 -27.82
N ASP A 225 22.42 -8.40 -28.61
CA ASP A 225 23.25 -7.80 -29.66
C ASP A 225 22.54 -7.61 -30.99
N SER A 226 21.62 -8.50 -31.34
CA SER A 226 21.10 -8.61 -32.71
C SER A 226 19.58 -8.58 -32.83
N SER A 227 18.83 -8.52 -31.72
CA SER A 227 17.37 -8.40 -31.82
C SER A 227 16.98 -7.01 -32.32
N GLU A 228 16.06 -6.96 -33.29
CA GLU A 228 15.43 -5.71 -33.72
C GLU A 228 14.35 -5.24 -32.72
N SER A 229 13.95 -6.13 -31.80
CA SER A 229 12.90 -5.90 -30.81
C SER A 229 13.49 -5.46 -29.47
N GLN A 230 13.12 -4.26 -29.05
CA GLN A 230 13.57 -3.69 -27.78
C GLN A 230 13.06 -4.50 -26.58
N SER A 231 11.82 -4.99 -26.64
CA SER A 231 11.21 -5.80 -25.57
C SER A 231 11.92 -7.13 -25.39
N VAL A 232 12.31 -7.79 -26.49
CA VAL A 232 13.15 -9.00 -26.48
C VAL A 232 14.52 -8.71 -25.86
N SER A 233 15.17 -7.62 -26.29
CA SER A 233 16.46 -7.20 -25.73
C SER A 233 16.37 -6.92 -24.23
N SER A 234 15.33 -6.22 -23.77
CA SER A 234 15.07 -5.94 -22.35
C SER A 234 14.84 -7.21 -21.54
N ALA A 235 14.07 -8.17 -22.07
CA ALA A 235 13.86 -9.46 -21.42
C ALA A 235 15.17 -10.26 -21.30
N ALA A 236 15.99 -10.24 -22.36
CA ALA A 236 17.29 -10.90 -22.36
C ALA A 236 18.27 -10.25 -21.37
N ILE A 237 18.29 -8.92 -21.26
CA ILE A 237 19.05 -8.18 -20.24
C ILE A 237 18.62 -8.58 -18.83
N ALA A 238 17.31 -8.65 -18.58
CA ALA A 238 16.77 -9.05 -17.29
C ALA A 238 17.21 -10.46 -16.92
N ALA A 239 17.09 -11.41 -17.84
CA ALA A 239 17.52 -12.79 -17.64
C ALA A 239 19.03 -12.93 -17.44
N LEU A 240 19.86 -12.16 -18.15
CA LEU A 240 21.31 -12.19 -17.98
C LEU A 240 21.74 -11.69 -16.59
N GLY A 241 20.99 -10.75 -16.00
CA GLY A 241 21.21 -10.27 -14.63
C GLY A 241 20.95 -11.33 -13.54
N GLU A 242 20.23 -12.40 -13.86
CA GLU A 242 19.99 -13.54 -12.95
C GLU A 242 21.11 -14.59 -13.00
N LEU A 243 21.95 -14.55 -14.05
CA LEU A 243 23.04 -15.49 -14.24
C LEU A 243 24.28 -15.08 -13.42
N ASN A 244 24.73 -16.00 -12.58
CA ASN A 244 25.82 -15.78 -11.62
C ASN A 244 27.06 -16.64 -11.90
N ASP A 245 27.15 -17.26 -13.08
CA ASP A 245 28.28 -18.08 -13.53
C ASP A 245 29.53 -17.26 -13.80
N ASP A 246 29.37 -16.14 -14.53
CA ASP A 246 30.42 -15.14 -14.74
C ASP A 246 29.87 -13.73 -14.52
N PRO A 247 29.70 -13.31 -13.25
CA PRO A 247 29.16 -12.01 -12.93
C PRO A 247 29.99 -10.84 -13.45
N ALA A 248 31.30 -11.03 -13.67
CA ALA A 248 32.18 -9.99 -14.18
C ALA A 248 31.96 -9.77 -15.68
N ALA A 249 31.87 -10.85 -16.45
CA ALA A 249 31.53 -10.76 -17.88
C ALA A 249 30.09 -10.27 -18.09
N ASN A 250 29.15 -10.66 -17.23
CA ASN A 250 27.76 -10.17 -17.30
C ASN A 250 27.70 -8.67 -16.99
N PHE A 251 28.44 -8.21 -15.97
CA PHE A 251 28.58 -6.78 -15.70
C PHE A 251 29.20 -6.03 -16.90
N ALA A 252 30.28 -6.55 -17.48
CA ALA A 252 30.94 -5.96 -18.64
C ALA A 252 30.02 -5.86 -19.87
N LYS A 253 29.11 -6.83 -20.03
CA LYS A 253 28.10 -6.83 -21.10
C LYS A 253 26.99 -5.80 -20.87
N LEU A 254 26.53 -5.67 -19.63
CA LEU A 254 25.35 -4.86 -19.28
C LEU A 254 25.67 -3.39 -19.04
N ALA A 255 26.84 -3.06 -18.47
CA ALA A 255 27.19 -1.69 -18.09
C ALA A 255 27.14 -0.68 -19.26
N PRO A 256 27.63 -1.00 -20.49
CA PRO A 256 27.51 -0.09 -21.63
C PRO A 256 26.05 0.20 -22.02
N LEU A 257 25.12 -0.72 -21.77
CA LEU A 257 23.70 -0.57 -22.12
C LEU A 257 22.98 0.48 -21.27
N VAL A 258 23.57 0.91 -20.16
CA VAL A 258 23.08 2.05 -19.35
C VAL A 258 23.02 3.34 -20.18
N ALA A 259 23.88 3.48 -21.20
CA ALA A 259 23.88 4.62 -22.09
C ALA A 259 22.66 4.64 -23.04
N SER A 260 22.03 3.50 -23.32
CA SER A 260 20.89 3.39 -24.22
C SER A 260 19.60 3.87 -23.56
N ASP A 261 18.93 4.89 -24.12
CA ASP A 261 17.66 5.41 -23.58
C ASP A 261 16.58 4.32 -23.45
N THR A 262 16.59 3.35 -24.36
CA THR A 262 15.60 2.29 -24.47
C THR A 262 15.88 1.08 -23.56
N LEU A 263 17.15 0.79 -23.27
CA LEU A 263 17.56 -0.40 -22.51
C LEU A 263 18.08 -0.08 -21.10
N ARG A 264 18.31 1.21 -20.80
CA ARG A 264 18.90 1.67 -19.53
C ARG A 264 18.21 1.10 -18.31
N ASN A 265 16.88 1.16 -18.23
CA ASN A 265 16.15 0.71 -17.05
C ASN A 265 16.40 -0.79 -16.79
N SER A 266 16.23 -1.62 -17.82
CA SER A 266 16.54 -3.05 -17.75
C SER A 266 18.00 -3.30 -17.36
N ALA A 267 18.95 -2.57 -17.96
CA ALA A 267 20.38 -2.72 -17.66
C ALA A 267 20.71 -2.34 -16.21
N VAL A 268 20.20 -1.20 -15.73
CA VAL A 268 20.39 -0.72 -14.35
C VAL A 268 19.87 -1.75 -13.35
N ARG A 269 18.62 -2.21 -13.53
CA ARG A 269 18.00 -3.22 -12.66
C ARG A 269 18.78 -4.53 -12.66
N SER A 270 19.23 -5.00 -13.83
CA SER A 270 20.07 -6.21 -13.92
C SER A 270 21.42 -6.05 -13.21
N LEU A 271 22.09 -4.90 -13.37
CA LEU A 271 23.36 -4.60 -12.69
C LEU A 271 23.22 -4.54 -11.16
N LEU A 272 22.08 -4.07 -10.66
CA LEU A 272 21.76 -4.08 -9.23
C LEU A 272 21.61 -5.50 -8.66
N ARG A 273 21.16 -6.47 -9.44
CA ARG A 273 20.98 -7.88 -9.02
C ARG A 273 22.28 -8.67 -8.96
N LEU A 274 23.27 -8.32 -9.79
CA LEU A 274 24.57 -9.00 -9.78
C LEU A 274 25.24 -8.91 -8.38
N PRO A 275 26.12 -9.85 -7.98
CA PRO A 275 26.81 -9.81 -6.69
C PRO A 275 27.73 -8.60 -6.51
N ARG A 276 27.80 -8.04 -5.29
CA ARG A 276 28.64 -6.88 -4.97
C ARG A 276 30.12 -7.26 -5.06
N GLY A 277 30.88 -6.63 -5.96
CA GLY A 277 32.33 -6.80 -6.07
C GLY A 277 32.85 -7.36 -7.38
N THR A 278 31.96 -7.70 -8.32
CA THR A 278 32.24 -8.38 -9.59
C THR A 278 32.73 -7.45 -10.71
N ALA A 279 32.74 -6.14 -10.46
CA ALA A 279 32.91 -5.13 -11.50
C ALA A 279 34.32 -4.52 -11.52
N ASP A 280 34.83 -4.30 -12.73
CA ASP A 280 36.05 -3.55 -12.99
C ASP A 280 35.90 -2.07 -12.57
N GLY A 281 36.95 -1.50 -11.96
CA GLY A 281 36.91 -0.15 -11.41
C GLY A 281 36.76 0.94 -12.47
N ALA A 282 37.37 0.78 -13.64
CA ALA A 282 37.28 1.76 -14.72
C ALA A 282 35.87 1.75 -15.34
N LEU A 283 35.30 0.56 -15.54
CA LEU A 283 33.93 0.43 -16.03
C LEU A 283 32.89 0.92 -15.01
N CYS A 284 33.13 0.71 -13.70
CA CYS A 284 32.31 1.31 -12.65
C CYS A 284 32.33 2.84 -12.73
N GLN A 285 33.52 3.42 -12.91
CA GLN A 285 33.69 4.86 -12.99
C GLN A 285 32.96 5.45 -14.20
N SER A 286 33.14 4.91 -15.40
CA SER A 286 32.48 5.44 -16.61
C SER A 286 30.96 5.28 -16.56
N THR A 287 30.46 4.17 -16.01
CA THR A 287 29.01 3.95 -15.83
C THR A 287 28.43 4.92 -14.79
N ALA A 288 29.13 5.12 -13.67
CA ALA A 288 28.72 6.09 -12.65
C ALA A 288 28.74 7.52 -13.20
N GLU A 289 29.77 7.90 -13.96
CA GLU A 289 29.87 9.21 -14.59
C GLU A 289 28.69 9.50 -15.53
N PHE A 290 28.32 8.52 -16.37
CA PHE A 290 27.16 8.64 -17.24
C PHE A 290 25.88 8.85 -16.44
N LEU A 291 25.64 8.04 -15.39
CA LEU A 291 24.44 8.12 -14.58
C LEU A 291 24.36 9.41 -13.74
N VAL A 292 25.50 9.93 -13.26
CA VAL A 292 25.56 11.24 -12.60
C VAL A 292 25.20 12.35 -13.59
N GLY A 293 25.75 12.31 -14.81
CA GLY A 293 25.40 13.26 -15.86
C GLY A 293 23.94 13.14 -16.32
N LEU A 294 23.37 11.94 -16.29
CA LEU A 294 21.94 11.72 -16.51
C LEU A 294 21.12 12.35 -15.38
N ALA A 295 21.54 12.18 -14.12
CA ALA A 295 20.83 12.74 -12.98
C ALA A 295 20.75 14.27 -13.03
N GLU A 296 21.83 14.92 -13.45
CA GLU A 296 21.88 16.37 -13.69
C GLU A 296 20.92 16.85 -14.77
N LYS A 297 20.73 16.05 -15.83
CA LYS A 297 19.83 16.36 -16.94
C LYS A 297 18.37 15.96 -16.67
N THR A 298 18.13 15.10 -15.69
CA THR A 298 16.78 14.61 -15.35
C THR A 298 15.99 15.76 -14.73
N PRO A 299 14.78 16.09 -15.21
CA PRO A 299 13.92 17.10 -14.59
C PRO A 299 13.62 16.74 -13.13
N PRO A 300 13.54 17.69 -12.19
CA PRO A 300 13.29 17.39 -10.78
C PRO A 300 12.07 16.49 -10.52
N ALA A 301 10.99 16.65 -11.28
CA ALA A 301 9.79 15.80 -11.18
C ALA A 301 10.11 14.31 -11.36
N ASP A 302 11.05 14.00 -12.25
CA ASP A 302 11.41 12.63 -12.62
C ASP A 302 12.52 12.05 -11.73
N ARG A 303 13.14 12.84 -10.83
CA ARG A 303 14.24 12.41 -9.94
C ARG A 303 13.79 11.58 -8.73
N THR A 304 12.54 11.14 -8.74
CA THR A 304 11.90 10.37 -7.67
C THR A 304 11.15 9.16 -8.22
N THR A 305 11.22 8.94 -9.53
CA THR A 305 10.72 7.72 -10.17
C THR A 305 11.57 6.53 -9.76
N ASP A 306 10.99 5.33 -9.83
CA ASP A 306 11.69 4.09 -9.52
C ASP A 306 12.93 3.93 -10.42
N GLU A 307 12.83 4.33 -11.69
CA GLU A 307 13.94 4.35 -12.66
C GLU A 307 15.12 5.20 -12.18
N PHE A 308 14.84 6.42 -11.71
CA PHE A 308 15.88 7.30 -11.20
C PHE A 308 16.48 6.79 -9.90
N VAL A 309 15.62 6.31 -8.98
CA VAL A 309 16.06 5.74 -7.70
C VAL A 309 16.96 4.53 -7.93
N ASP A 310 16.57 3.60 -8.81
CA ASP A 310 17.39 2.44 -9.21
C ASP A 310 18.74 2.90 -9.80
N ALA A 311 18.73 3.92 -10.67
CA ALA A 311 19.95 4.47 -11.24
C ALA A 311 20.88 5.05 -10.16
N MET A 312 20.34 5.79 -9.19
CA MET A 312 21.14 6.39 -8.11
C MET A 312 21.64 5.36 -7.11
N GLN A 313 20.84 4.32 -6.81
CA GLN A 313 21.30 3.16 -6.04
C GLN A 313 22.45 2.44 -6.74
N LEU A 314 22.37 2.30 -8.07
CA LEU A 314 23.46 1.73 -8.85
C LEU A 314 24.70 2.64 -8.77
N VAL A 315 24.56 3.96 -8.92
CA VAL A 315 25.69 4.90 -8.75
C VAL A 315 26.36 4.70 -7.40
N ASP A 316 25.63 4.73 -6.29
CA ASP A 316 26.22 4.56 -4.95
C ASP A 316 27.02 3.24 -4.83
N ARG A 317 26.46 2.15 -5.38
CA ARG A 317 27.15 0.85 -5.44
C ARG A 317 28.41 0.90 -6.30
N LEU A 318 28.38 1.56 -7.45
CA LEU A 318 29.53 1.69 -8.35
C LEU A 318 30.64 2.55 -7.72
N LEU A 319 30.28 3.62 -7.01
CA LEU A 319 31.22 4.51 -6.33
C LEU A 319 32.08 3.82 -5.28
N ALA A 320 31.65 2.67 -4.75
CA ALA A 320 32.47 1.83 -3.87
C ALA A 320 33.72 1.24 -4.55
N LYS A 321 33.76 1.21 -5.89
CA LYS A 321 34.89 0.73 -6.71
C LYS A 321 35.66 1.85 -7.41
N VAL A 322 35.21 3.10 -7.25
CA VAL A 322 35.84 4.29 -7.85
C VAL A 322 36.84 4.90 -6.86
N PRO A 323 37.98 5.47 -7.31
CA PRO A 323 38.89 6.21 -6.44
C PRO A 323 38.17 7.26 -5.57
N ALA A 324 38.58 7.37 -4.31
CA ALA A 324 37.82 8.11 -3.29
C ALA A 324 37.66 9.61 -3.61
N ASP A 325 38.66 10.23 -4.23
CA ASP A 325 38.66 11.63 -4.69
C ASP A 325 37.66 11.86 -5.84
N VAL A 326 37.63 10.94 -6.80
CA VAL A 326 36.66 10.97 -7.91
C VAL A 326 35.24 10.71 -7.39
N ALA A 327 35.06 9.71 -6.54
CA ALA A 327 33.76 9.40 -5.93
C ALA A 327 33.23 10.56 -5.07
N LYS A 328 34.11 11.30 -4.37
CA LYS A 328 33.72 12.51 -3.62
C LYS A 328 33.16 13.59 -4.55
N THR A 329 33.78 13.79 -5.72
CA THR A 329 33.30 14.74 -6.73
C THR A 329 31.91 14.37 -7.22
N TYR A 330 31.67 13.10 -7.55
CA TYR A 330 30.35 12.63 -7.98
C TYR A 330 29.29 12.78 -6.90
N ARG A 331 29.60 12.47 -5.62
CA ARG A 331 28.65 12.70 -4.52
C ARG A 331 28.29 14.19 -4.37
N GLY A 332 29.24 15.10 -4.53
CA GLY A 332 28.97 16.54 -4.52
C GLY A 332 27.95 16.95 -5.59
N ARG A 333 28.18 16.52 -6.84
CA ARG A 333 27.26 16.75 -7.96
C ARG A 333 25.88 16.14 -7.72
N LEU A 334 25.81 14.93 -7.15
CA LEU A 334 24.54 14.29 -6.80
C LEU A 334 23.77 15.04 -5.71
N ASN A 335 24.47 15.57 -4.71
CA ASN A 335 23.85 16.40 -3.67
C ASN A 335 23.21 17.67 -4.30
N GLU A 336 23.83 18.24 -5.34
CA GLU A 336 23.25 19.38 -6.08
C GLU A 336 21.99 19.00 -6.87
N VAL A 337 21.77 17.75 -7.22
CA VAL A 337 20.57 17.35 -7.99
C VAL A 337 19.52 16.60 -7.17
N THR A 338 19.83 16.28 -5.91
CA THR A 338 18.93 15.58 -5.01
C THR A 338 17.66 16.41 -4.77
N VAL A 339 16.50 15.75 -4.91
CA VAL A 339 15.20 16.33 -4.56
C VAL A 339 14.90 15.99 -3.12
N ARG A 340 14.59 17.01 -2.31
CA ARG A 340 14.15 16.77 -0.93
C ARG A 340 12.74 16.19 -0.97
N VAL A 341 12.54 15.02 -0.40
CA VAL A 341 11.21 14.39 -0.28
C VAL A 341 10.62 14.71 1.08
N ILE A 342 9.41 15.29 1.09
CA ILE A 342 8.62 15.57 2.28
C ILE A 342 7.40 14.67 2.22
N LYS A 343 7.28 13.76 3.18
CA LYS A 343 6.12 12.89 3.29
C LYS A 343 5.13 13.51 4.26
N ILE A 344 3.92 13.77 3.78
CA ILE A 344 2.81 14.34 4.55
C ILE A 344 1.68 13.31 4.51
N ARG A 345 1.13 12.98 5.67
CA ARG A 345 -0.02 12.09 5.82
C ARG A 345 -1.18 12.87 6.41
N THR A 346 -2.39 12.50 6.04
CA THR A 346 -3.54 12.82 6.87
C THR A 346 -3.48 11.98 8.14
N VAL A 347 -3.87 12.56 9.26
CA VAL A 347 -3.99 11.84 10.53
C VAL A 347 -5.42 11.32 10.63
N GLU A 348 -5.54 10.00 10.72
CA GLU A 348 -6.82 9.29 10.76
C GLU A 348 -7.76 9.91 11.81
N GLU A 349 -8.99 10.22 11.38
CA GLU A 349 -10.04 10.86 12.19
C GLU A 349 -9.74 12.28 12.69
N GLU A 350 -8.59 12.89 12.44
CA GLU A 350 -8.28 14.22 12.99
C GLU A 350 -8.51 15.36 12.00
N MET A 351 -8.72 15.07 10.70
CA MET A 351 -8.82 16.06 9.63
C MET A 351 -7.67 17.08 9.74
N ARG A 352 -6.44 16.57 9.75
CA ARG A 352 -5.19 17.32 9.92
C ARG A 352 -4.03 16.65 9.17
N TYR A 353 -3.03 17.42 8.79
CA TYR A 353 -1.73 16.89 8.35
C TYR A 353 -0.82 16.52 9.51
N ASP A 354 -0.11 15.39 9.42
CA ASP A 354 0.85 14.93 10.42
C ASP A 354 2.06 15.88 10.55
N VAL A 355 2.49 16.46 9.43
CA VAL A 355 3.51 17.51 9.36
C VAL A 355 2.83 18.87 9.54
N PRO A 356 3.12 19.64 10.62
CA PRO A 356 2.59 21.01 10.79
C PRO A 356 3.44 22.05 10.05
N TYR A 357 4.74 21.79 9.88
CA TYR A 357 5.65 22.61 9.10
C TYR A 357 6.89 21.82 8.67
N PHE A 358 7.53 22.26 7.60
CA PHE A 358 8.83 21.75 7.16
C PHE A 358 9.63 22.87 6.49
N ALA A 359 10.96 22.76 6.48
CA ALA A 359 11.81 23.72 5.79
C ALA A 359 12.34 23.19 4.46
N VAL A 360 12.54 24.07 3.49
CA VAL A 360 13.21 23.81 2.21
C VAL A 360 14.17 24.94 1.90
N GLU A 361 15.20 24.66 1.12
CA GLU A 361 16.13 25.67 0.66
C GLU A 361 15.58 26.38 -0.59
N ALA A 362 15.75 27.70 -0.64
CA ALA A 362 15.21 28.56 -1.70
C ALA A 362 15.64 28.12 -3.10
N GLY A 363 14.69 28.02 -4.03
CA GLY A 363 14.93 27.61 -5.41
C GLY A 363 15.36 26.15 -5.61
N ARG A 364 15.44 25.35 -4.53
CA ARG A 364 15.79 23.92 -4.63
C ARG A 364 14.53 23.10 -4.90
N PRO A 365 14.63 22.02 -5.70
CA PRO A 365 13.50 21.15 -5.94
C PRO A 365 13.09 20.38 -4.68
N VAL A 366 11.78 20.32 -4.44
CA VAL A 366 11.15 19.56 -3.37
C VAL A 366 10.02 18.72 -3.94
N GLN A 367 9.92 17.47 -3.50
CA GLN A 367 8.76 16.63 -3.73
C GLN A 367 7.98 16.47 -2.44
N ILE A 368 6.68 16.71 -2.51
CA ILE A 368 5.73 16.43 -1.45
C ILE A 368 4.99 15.15 -1.83
N VAL A 369 5.06 14.14 -0.97
CA VAL A 369 4.27 12.91 -1.08
C VAL A 369 3.13 13.03 -0.09
N LEU A 370 1.91 13.16 -0.60
CA LEU A 370 0.70 13.20 0.21
C LEU A 370 0.07 11.81 0.23
N GLU A 371 -0.11 11.24 1.43
CA GLU A 371 -0.86 10.00 1.64
C GLU A 371 -2.13 10.28 2.43
N ASN A 372 -3.25 9.76 1.95
CA ASN A 372 -4.52 9.90 2.63
C ASN A 372 -4.85 8.65 3.44
N HIS A 373 -4.71 8.74 4.76
CA HIS A 373 -5.13 7.72 5.73
C HIS A 373 -6.48 8.07 6.39
N ASP A 374 -7.18 9.11 5.91
CA ASP A 374 -8.47 9.54 6.43
C ASP A 374 -9.61 9.07 5.51
N LEU A 375 -10.84 9.07 6.00
CA LEU A 375 -12.02 8.62 5.26
C LEU A 375 -12.53 9.62 4.22
N MET A 376 -12.07 10.87 4.29
CA MET A 376 -12.51 11.94 3.41
C MET A 376 -11.48 12.18 2.30
N PRO A 377 -11.90 12.71 1.15
CA PRO A 377 -10.95 13.16 0.14
C PRO A 377 -10.14 14.37 0.62
N HIS A 378 -8.86 14.41 0.25
CA HIS A 378 -7.97 15.52 0.58
C HIS A 378 -7.10 15.95 -0.60
N ASN A 379 -6.72 17.22 -0.60
CA ASN A 379 -5.72 17.78 -1.50
C ASN A 379 -4.80 18.72 -0.71
N LEU A 380 -3.62 19.03 -1.25
CA LEU A 380 -2.70 19.98 -0.66
C LEU A 380 -2.41 21.10 -1.66
N VAL A 381 -2.74 22.33 -1.28
CA VAL A 381 -2.53 23.55 -2.07
C VAL A 381 -1.55 24.45 -1.34
N ILE A 382 -0.41 24.76 -1.96
CA ILE A 382 0.59 25.71 -1.45
C ILE A 382 0.19 27.10 -1.93
N THR A 383 0.13 28.06 -1.01
CA THR A 383 -0.31 29.42 -1.29
C THR A 383 0.82 30.43 -1.12
N GLN A 384 0.66 31.59 -1.73
CA GLN A 384 1.46 32.76 -1.39
C GLN A 384 1.35 33.10 0.11
N PRO A 385 2.36 33.76 0.72
CA PRO A 385 2.33 34.15 2.12
C PRO A 385 1.09 34.99 2.46
N GLY A 386 0.36 34.57 3.50
CA GLY A 386 -0.86 35.26 3.96
C GLY A 386 -2.13 34.99 3.14
N LYS A 387 -2.06 34.17 2.08
CA LYS A 387 -3.17 33.96 1.14
C LYS A 387 -4.05 32.75 1.37
N LEU A 388 -3.77 31.96 2.40
CA LEU A 388 -4.46 30.70 2.69
C LEU A 388 -5.98 30.85 2.70
N LYS A 389 -6.50 31.87 3.41
CA LYS A 389 -7.96 32.07 3.55
C LYS A 389 -8.62 32.46 2.23
N GLU A 390 -8.00 33.34 1.44
CA GLU A 390 -8.55 33.72 0.14
C GLU A 390 -8.59 32.53 -0.81
N VAL A 391 -7.49 31.76 -0.89
CA VAL A 391 -7.39 30.57 -1.75
C VAL A 391 -8.41 29.50 -1.34
N ALA A 392 -8.55 29.21 -0.05
CA ALA A 392 -9.50 28.20 0.42
C ALA A 392 -10.96 28.57 0.11
N ASN A 393 -11.34 29.83 0.29
CA ASN A 393 -12.68 30.30 -0.07
C ASN A 393 -12.90 30.32 -1.58
N ALA A 394 -11.88 30.69 -2.37
CA ALA A 394 -11.95 30.62 -3.82
C ALA A 394 -12.07 29.18 -4.33
N GLY A 395 -11.37 28.24 -3.70
CA GLY A 395 -11.48 26.79 -3.95
C GLY A 395 -12.89 26.26 -3.73
N LEU A 396 -13.52 26.67 -2.63
CA LEU A 396 -14.93 26.38 -2.36
C LEU A 396 -15.85 26.88 -3.49
N ASN A 397 -15.62 28.10 -3.99
CA ASN A 397 -16.45 28.71 -5.01
C ASN A 397 -16.33 28.02 -6.38
N VAL A 398 -15.15 27.52 -6.75
CA VAL A 398 -14.96 26.77 -8.01
C VAL A 398 -15.44 25.32 -7.91
N GLY A 399 -15.47 24.76 -6.70
CA GLY A 399 -16.07 23.46 -6.43
C GLY A 399 -15.33 22.28 -7.08
N PRO A 400 -16.00 21.13 -7.29
CA PRO A 400 -15.37 19.89 -7.73
C PRO A 400 -14.77 19.95 -9.14
N GLU A 401 -15.23 20.86 -10.00
CA GLU A 401 -14.66 21.06 -11.33
C GLU A 401 -13.28 21.74 -11.25
N GLY A 402 -13.08 22.60 -10.26
CA GLY A 402 -11.83 23.29 -10.00
C GLY A 402 -11.25 23.97 -11.24
N THR A 403 -9.93 23.92 -11.40
CA THR A 403 -9.20 24.45 -12.57
C THR A 403 -8.13 23.45 -12.98
N ASN A 404 -7.88 23.28 -14.29
CA ASN A 404 -6.84 22.40 -14.83
C ASN A 404 -6.93 20.94 -14.35
N GLY A 405 -8.15 20.44 -14.10
CA GLY A 405 -8.39 19.08 -13.61
C GLY A 405 -8.10 18.90 -12.11
N LEU A 406 -7.88 19.98 -11.36
CA LEU A 406 -7.63 19.97 -9.92
C LEU A 406 -8.89 20.43 -9.16
N ALA A 407 -9.68 19.48 -8.68
CA ALA A 407 -10.89 19.74 -7.92
C ALA A 407 -10.64 20.66 -6.71
N TYR A 408 -11.51 21.66 -6.52
CA TYR A 408 -11.45 22.68 -5.47
C TYR A 408 -10.20 23.57 -5.47
N VAL A 409 -9.44 23.59 -6.56
CA VAL A 409 -8.29 24.50 -6.72
C VAL A 409 -8.69 25.65 -7.65
N PRO A 410 -8.62 26.92 -7.22
CA PRO A 410 -8.97 28.06 -8.04
C PRO A 410 -7.83 28.43 -9.03
N ASP A 411 -8.19 29.02 -10.16
CA ASP A 411 -7.24 29.71 -11.04
C ASP A 411 -6.81 31.04 -10.41
N SER A 412 -5.64 31.09 -9.78
CA SER A 412 -5.17 32.27 -9.05
C SER A 412 -3.65 32.31 -8.91
N ASP A 413 -3.06 33.51 -9.07
CA ASP A 413 -1.65 33.78 -8.79
C ASP A 413 -1.29 33.59 -7.29
N ASP A 414 -2.29 33.53 -6.41
CA ASP A 414 -2.12 33.24 -4.99
C ASP A 414 -1.89 31.72 -4.73
N VAL A 415 -2.09 30.86 -5.74
CA VAL A 415 -1.77 29.42 -5.71
C VAL A 415 -0.39 29.19 -6.34
N ILE A 416 0.55 28.67 -5.54
CA ILE A 416 1.90 28.32 -6.02
C ILE A 416 1.89 26.96 -6.70
N ALA A 417 1.24 25.98 -6.06
CA ALA A 417 1.14 24.62 -6.57
C ALA A 417 0.05 23.86 -5.82
N ALA A 418 -0.46 22.80 -6.43
CA ALA A 418 -1.49 21.95 -5.83
C ALA A 418 -1.37 20.49 -6.26
N THR A 419 -1.73 19.58 -5.36
CA THR A 419 -1.96 18.18 -5.70
C THR A 419 -3.34 18.01 -6.33
N PRO A 420 -3.60 16.90 -7.07
CA PRO A 420 -4.97 16.44 -7.29
C PRO A 420 -5.64 16.10 -5.95
N MET A 421 -6.97 16.00 -5.98
CA MET A 421 -7.74 15.41 -4.88
C MET A 421 -7.48 13.90 -4.84
N ILE A 422 -7.12 13.38 -3.66
CA ILE A 422 -6.91 11.95 -3.43
C ILE A 422 -7.99 11.39 -2.51
N GLN A 423 -8.45 10.20 -2.84
CA GLN A 423 -9.42 9.41 -2.07
C GLN A 423 -8.75 8.72 -0.87
N PRO A 424 -9.50 8.08 0.04
CA PRO A 424 -8.90 7.25 1.09
C PRO A 424 -7.94 6.21 0.51
N ASP A 425 -6.83 5.96 1.23
CA ASP A 425 -5.73 5.05 0.88
C ASP A 425 -4.91 5.42 -0.38
N GLU A 426 -5.26 6.51 -1.06
CA GLU A 426 -4.51 6.97 -2.21
C GLU A 426 -3.27 7.77 -1.81
N VAL A 427 -2.31 7.80 -2.73
CA VAL A 427 -1.05 8.53 -2.59
C VAL A 427 -0.83 9.37 -3.85
N THR A 428 -0.48 10.64 -3.66
CA THR A 428 -0.07 11.52 -4.76
C THR A 428 1.27 12.19 -4.49
N ARG A 429 1.90 12.69 -5.55
CA ARG A 429 3.20 13.34 -5.52
C ARG A 429 3.11 14.68 -6.21
N LEU A 430 3.60 15.72 -5.55
CA LEU A 430 3.75 17.07 -6.10
C LEU A 430 5.22 17.45 -6.06
N THR A 431 5.83 17.63 -7.22
CA THR A 431 7.22 18.13 -7.30
C THR A 431 7.21 19.57 -7.79
N ILE A 432 7.87 20.45 -7.03
CA ILE A 432 8.00 21.87 -7.34
C ILE A 432 9.43 22.33 -7.09
N ASP A 433 9.82 23.44 -7.72
CA ASP A 433 10.93 24.24 -7.21
C ASP A 433 10.42 25.07 -6.04
N ALA A 434 11.12 25.00 -4.90
CA ALA A 434 10.79 25.88 -3.77
C ALA A 434 10.87 27.34 -4.22
N PRO A 435 9.98 28.23 -3.71
CA PRO A 435 10.09 29.66 -3.97
C PRO A 435 11.52 30.17 -3.76
N THR A 436 11.94 31.15 -4.56
CA THR A 436 13.29 31.72 -4.46
C THR A 436 13.41 32.75 -3.33
N GLU A 437 12.28 33.31 -2.88
CA GLU A 437 12.23 34.25 -1.77
C GLU A 437 12.03 33.49 -0.44
N PRO A 438 12.97 33.61 0.52
CA PRO A 438 12.79 33.05 1.86
C PRO A 438 11.54 33.59 2.55
N GLY A 439 10.77 32.71 3.19
CA GLY A 439 9.48 33.07 3.78
C GLY A 439 8.66 31.88 4.26
N GLU A 440 7.49 32.17 4.81
CA GLU A 440 6.51 31.19 5.29
C GLU A 440 5.40 31.04 4.25
N TYR A 441 5.35 29.89 3.58
CA TYR A 441 4.40 29.57 2.52
C TYR A 441 3.40 28.53 3.03
N PRO A 442 2.16 28.94 3.35
CA PRO A 442 1.18 28.00 3.86
C PRO A 442 0.82 26.93 2.83
N TYR A 443 0.53 25.72 3.29
CA TYR A 443 -0.19 24.73 2.50
C TYR A 443 -1.49 24.36 3.20
N VAL A 444 -2.53 24.04 2.43
CA VAL A 444 -3.89 23.89 2.93
C VAL A 444 -4.69 22.87 2.13
N CYS A 445 -5.60 22.16 2.79
CA CYS A 445 -6.65 21.40 2.11
C CYS A 445 -7.82 22.31 1.75
N THR A 446 -8.15 22.39 0.46
CA THR A 446 -9.22 23.23 -0.07
C THR A 446 -10.52 22.46 -0.30
N PHE A 447 -10.57 21.16 0.02
CA PHE A 447 -11.83 20.43 0.13
C PHE A 447 -12.75 21.16 1.13
N PRO A 448 -14.07 21.22 0.87
CA PRO A 448 -14.99 22.06 1.64
C PRO A 448 -14.83 21.91 3.15
N GLN A 449 -14.66 23.05 3.84
CA GLN A 449 -14.51 23.18 5.30
C GLN A 449 -13.23 22.57 5.91
N HIS A 450 -12.34 21.92 5.15
CA HIS A 450 -11.12 21.30 5.72
C HIS A 450 -10.05 22.33 6.10
N TRP A 451 -9.99 23.46 5.39
CA TRP A 451 -8.94 24.47 5.53
C TRP A 451 -8.83 25.10 6.93
N TYR A 452 -9.84 24.96 7.79
CA TYR A 452 -9.81 25.44 9.18
C TYR A 452 -8.88 24.63 10.09
N ARG A 453 -8.52 23.40 9.71
CA ARG A 453 -7.66 22.50 10.50
C ARG A 453 -6.55 21.86 9.67
N MET A 454 -6.80 21.63 8.38
CA MET A 454 -5.86 20.98 7.47
C MET A 454 -4.97 21.99 6.78
N TYR A 455 -4.00 22.49 7.53
CA TYR A 455 -2.97 23.36 6.99
C TYR A 455 -1.64 23.11 7.68
N GLY A 456 -0.57 23.62 7.06
CA GLY A 456 0.74 23.75 7.66
C GLY A 456 1.56 24.79 6.91
N VAL A 457 2.87 24.84 7.16
CA VAL A 457 3.75 25.84 6.55
C VAL A 457 5.01 25.21 5.94
N MET A 458 5.27 25.51 4.67
CA MET A 458 6.56 25.32 4.04
C MET A 458 7.42 26.56 4.31
N VAL A 459 8.49 26.38 5.09
CA VAL A 459 9.45 27.44 5.44
C VAL A 459 10.59 27.43 4.42
N VAL A 460 10.64 28.44 3.56
CA VAL A 460 11.71 28.60 2.58
C VAL A 460 12.85 29.38 3.23
N VAL A 461 14.06 28.81 3.22
CA VAL A 461 15.26 29.39 3.84
C VAL A 461 16.42 29.48 2.85
N SER A 462 17.36 30.40 3.09
CA SER A 462 18.56 30.53 2.26
C SER A 462 19.61 29.44 2.54
N ASP A 463 19.64 28.92 3.78
CA ASP A 463 20.55 27.87 4.21
C ASP A 463 19.78 26.89 5.09
N LEU A 464 19.47 25.74 4.50
CA LEU A 464 18.69 24.70 5.17
C LEU A 464 19.51 23.94 6.22
N GLU A 465 20.82 23.79 6.03
CA GLU A 465 21.69 23.16 7.02
C GLU A 465 21.75 24.00 8.29
N GLN A 466 21.86 25.32 8.14
CA GLN A 466 21.83 26.26 9.25
C GLN A 466 20.47 26.24 9.97
N TRP A 467 19.36 26.25 9.23
CA TRP A 467 18.02 26.20 9.83
C TRP A 467 17.81 24.92 10.65
N ASN A 468 18.24 23.76 10.13
CA ASN A 468 18.12 22.47 10.83
C ASN A 468 18.88 22.42 12.16
N LYS A 469 19.89 23.28 12.37
CA LYS A 469 20.62 23.36 13.65
C LYS A 469 19.83 24.09 14.74
N ALA A 470 18.93 25.00 14.35
CA ALA A 470 18.11 25.78 15.27
C ALA A 470 16.77 26.17 14.59
N PRO A 471 15.84 25.21 14.44
CA PRO A 471 14.59 25.46 13.75
C PRO A 471 13.71 26.43 14.53
N VAL A 472 13.04 27.32 13.79
CA VAL A 472 12.05 28.26 14.34
C VAL A 472 10.68 27.83 13.84
N GLU A 473 9.74 27.67 14.75
CA GLU A 473 8.34 27.37 14.42
C GLU A 473 7.69 28.57 13.73
N PRO A 474 7.04 28.38 12.55
CA PRO A 474 6.40 29.46 11.81
C PRO A 474 5.12 29.94 12.49
N LYS A 475 4.62 31.10 12.07
CA LYS A 475 3.35 31.63 12.59
C LYS A 475 2.18 30.77 12.11
N ASN A 476 1.14 30.69 12.92
CA ASN A 476 -0.10 30.04 12.52
C ASN A 476 -0.73 30.80 11.32
N PRO A 477 -0.93 30.15 10.16
CA PRO A 477 -1.32 30.82 8.93
C PRO A 477 -2.77 31.32 8.92
N ILE A 478 -3.63 30.81 9.82
CA ILE A 478 -5.00 31.32 9.98
C ILE A 478 -5.13 32.36 11.10
N GLY A 479 -4.03 32.67 11.80
CA GLY A 479 -3.98 33.64 12.89
C GLY A 479 -4.50 33.12 14.23
N SER A 480 -4.63 31.79 14.40
CA SER A 480 -4.94 31.19 15.70
C SER A 480 -3.70 31.20 16.59
N ASN A 481 -3.84 31.71 17.82
CA ASN A 481 -2.78 31.67 18.84
C ASN A 481 -3.01 30.56 19.87
N ARG A 482 -3.93 29.63 19.60
CA ARG A 482 -4.21 28.51 20.51
C ARG A 482 -3.09 27.47 20.39
N ALA A 483 -2.52 27.10 21.54
CA ALA A 483 -1.57 26.00 21.64
C ALA A 483 -2.32 24.71 22.00
N PHE A 484 -1.67 23.56 21.80
CA PHE A 484 -2.14 22.30 22.37
C PHE A 484 -2.26 22.43 23.90
N VAL A 485 -3.40 22.03 24.44
CA VAL A 485 -3.71 22.04 25.87
C VAL A 485 -3.61 20.61 26.41
N GLN A 486 -4.48 19.72 25.94
CA GLN A 486 -4.59 18.33 26.41
C GLN A 486 -5.43 17.51 25.43
N ALA A 487 -5.10 16.24 25.24
CA ALA A 487 -6.00 15.27 24.61
C ALA A 487 -7.07 14.86 25.63
N TRP A 488 -8.23 15.52 25.59
CA TRP A 488 -9.27 15.40 26.61
C TRP A 488 -10.01 14.06 26.54
N THR A 489 -10.22 13.44 27.70
CA THR A 489 -11.08 12.27 27.87
C THR A 489 -12.37 12.62 28.60
N VAL A 490 -13.35 11.72 28.60
CA VAL A 490 -14.60 11.91 29.35
C VAL A 490 -14.31 12.01 30.85
N ASP A 491 -13.43 11.15 31.36
CA ASP A 491 -13.03 11.08 32.77
C ASP A 491 -12.40 12.40 33.26
N ASP A 492 -11.71 13.15 32.38
CA ASP A 492 -11.12 14.45 32.72
C ASP A 492 -12.18 15.54 33.05
N LEU A 493 -13.42 15.34 32.62
CA LEU A 493 -14.45 16.38 32.56
C LEU A 493 -15.78 15.98 33.24
N GLU A 494 -16.04 14.69 33.43
CA GLU A 494 -17.34 14.18 33.90
C GLU A 494 -17.75 14.73 35.27
N ASP A 495 -16.80 14.87 36.20
CA ASP A 495 -17.07 15.35 37.55
C ASP A 495 -17.46 16.84 37.60
N ASP A 496 -17.00 17.63 36.62
CA ASP A 496 -17.18 19.09 36.59
C ASP A 496 -18.30 19.53 35.64
N ILE A 497 -18.87 18.62 34.84
CA ILE A 497 -19.83 18.98 33.79
C ILE A 497 -21.08 19.68 34.34
N GLU A 498 -21.66 19.15 35.41
CA GLU A 498 -22.89 19.71 36.00
C GLU A 498 -22.66 21.06 36.66
N ALA A 499 -21.48 21.27 37.25
CA ALA A 499 -21.09 22.55 37.82
C ALA A 499 -20.83 23.58 36.70
N GLY A 500 -20.10 23.19 35.66
CA GLY A 500 -19.80 24.00 34.49
C GLY A 500 -21.05 24.48 33.76
N LEU A 501 -22.03 23.60 33.56
CA LEU A 501 -23.30 23.94 32.91
C LEU A 501 -24.07 25.06 33.65
N ARG A 502 -24.02 25.08 34.99
CA ARG A 502 -24.70 26.11 35.81
C ARG A 502 -23.98 27.46 35.76
N GLY A 503 -22.65 27.45 35.61
CA GLY A 503 -21.82 28.64 35.54
C GLY A 503 -21.61 29.20 34.12
N SER A 504 -22.07 28.48 33.10
CA SER A 504 -21.81 28.82 31.70
C SER A 504 -22.43 30.16 31.27
N THR A 505 -21.73 30.81 30.35
CA THR A 505 -22.11 32.00 29.61
C THR A 505 -22.39 31.61 28.15
N PRO A 506 -23.67 31.45 27.73
CA PRO A 506 -24.02 30.95 26.40
C PRO A 506 -23.35 31.68 25.22
N ALA A 507 -23.04 32.97 25.35
CA ALA A 507 -22.34 33.73 24.32
C ALA A 507 -20.87 33.28 24.11
N ILE A 508 -20.19 32.88 25.19
CA ILE A 508 -18.82 32.32 25.12
C ILE A 508 -18.89 30.96 24.44
N GLY A 509 -19.77 30.07 24.89
CA GLY A 509 -19.97 28.77 24.26
C GLY A 509 -20.37 28.84 22.77
N GLN A 510 -21.19 29.82 22.39
CA GLN A 510 -21.52 30.05 20.97
C GLN A 510 -20.30 30.42 20.13
N LYS A 511 -19.42 31.28 20.67
CA LYS A 511 -18.18 31.65 20.00
C LYS A 511 -17.28 30.43 19.84
N LEU A 512 -17.14 29.62 20.88
CA LEU A 512 -16.37 28.38 20.85
C LEU A 512 -16.93 27.35 19.87
N PHE A 513 -18.25 27.23 19.74
CA PHE A 513 -18.90 26.38 18.74
C PHE A 513 -18.53 26.75 17.29
N VAL A 514 -18.29 28.05 17.03
CA VAL A 514 -17.81 28.52 15.72
C VAL A 514 -16.30 28.33 15.59
N GLU A 515 -15.52 28.68 16.61
CA GLU A 515 -14.05 28.55 16.60
C GLU A 515 -13.58 27.08 16.50
N ALA A 516 -14.30 26.15 17.12
CA ALA A 516 -14.04 24.71 17.05
C ALA A 516 -14.59 24.06 15.77
N SER A 517 -15.07 24.87 14.82
CA SER A 517 -15.61 24.46 13.52
C SER A 517 -16.88 23.59 13.59
N CYS A 518 -17.52 23.45 14.75
CA CYS A 518 -18.74 22.65 14.90
C CYS A 518 -19.88 23.18 14.00
N ALA A 519 -19.96 24.50 13.82
CA ALA A 519 -20.95 25.16 12.97
C ALA A 519 -20.84 24.80 11.49
N GLY A 520 -19.65 24.37 11.03
CA GLY A 520 -19.43 23.95 9.64
C GLY A 520 -20.18 22.66 9.30
N CYS A 521 -20.35 21.77 10.28
CA CYS A 521 -21.01 20.47 10.09
C CYS A 521 -22.42 20.41 10.69
N HIS A 522 -22.68 21.09 11.80
CA HIS A 522 -23.91 20.95 12.57
C HIS A 522 -24.83 22.17 12.48
N LYS A 523 -26.14 21.89 12.40
CA LYS A 523 -27.20 22.90 12.52
C LYS A 523 -27.65 23.12 13.96
N ILE A 524 -27.91 24.38 14.29
CA ILE A 524 -28.65 24.82 15.48
C ILE A 524 -29.70 25.84 15.04
N ALA A 525 -30.96 25.58 15.37
CA ALA A 525 -32.12 26.40 14.99
C ALA A 525 -32.13 26.77 13.50
N GLY A 526 -31.84 25.80 12.62
CA GLY A 526 -31.80 25.99 11.16
C GLY A 526 -30.56 26.71 10.61
N LYS A 527 -29.56 27.06 11.43
CA LYS A 527 -28.30 27.68 11.00
C LYS A 527 -27.11 26.73 11.18
N GLY A 528 -26.25 26.61 10.19
CA GLY A 528 -25.05 25.75 10.19
C GLY A 528 -25.08 24.68 9.10
N GLY A 529 -24.16 23.72 9.19
CA GLY A 529 -23.98 22.63 8.22
C GLY A 529 -25.05 21.53 8.25
N VAL A 530 -25.11 20.74 7.17
CA VAL A 530 -26.05 19.60 7.00
C VAL A 530 -25.38 18.23 7.10
N VAL A 531 -24.06 18.24 7.36
CA VAL A 531 -23.22 17.04 7.37
C VAL A 531 -23.48 16.21 8.61
N GLY A 532 -23.52 16.87 9.77
CA GLY A 532 -23.82 16.25 11.06
C GLY A 532 -25.30 16.37 11.43
N PRO A 533 -25.73 15.67 12.49
CA PRO A 533 -27.08 15.82 13.04
C PRO A 533 -27.36 17.26 13.47
N GLU A 534 -28.60 17.68 13.29
CA GLU A 534 -29.09 18.92 13.90
C GLU A 534 -29.10 18.77 15.43
N LEU A 535 -28.63 19.82 16.12
CA LEU A 535 -28.37 19.82 17.55
C LEU A 535 -29.44 20.59 18.35
N THR A 536 -30.46 21.12 17.69
CA THR A 536 -31.55 21.90 18.32
C THR A 536 -32.33 21.09 19.36
N ASP A 537 -32.40 19.77 19.23
CA ASP A 537 -33.09 18.86 20.16
C ASP A 537 -32.11 17.93 20.91
N LEU A 538 -30.81 18.29 20.93
CA LEU A 538 -29.74 17.44 21.46
C LEU A 538 -30.00 17.00 22.91
N TRP A 539 -30.34 17.93 23.79
CA TRP A 539 -30.51 17.65 25.22
C TRP A 539 -31.73 16.75 25.51
N PRO A 540 -32.93 17.02 24.94
CA PRO A 540 -34.06 16.10 25.01
C PRO A 540 -33.77 14.71 24.42
N ARG A 541 -33.10 14.63 23.26
CA ARG A 541 -32.75 13.36 22.58
C ARG A 541 -31.90 12.44 23.47
N TRP A 542 -30.99 13.04 24.24
CA TRP A 542 -30.14 12.35 25.21
C TRP A 542 -30.73 12.29 26.62
N LYS A 543 -32.01 12.68 26.80
CA LYS A 543 -32.71 12.68 28.09
C LYS A 543 -31.95 13.43 29.20
N GLY A 544 -31.17 14.44 28.80
CA GLY A 544 -30.35 15.26 29.69
C GLY A 544 -29.03 14.60 30.16
N ASP A 545 -28.59 13.50 29.55
CA ASP A 545 -27.30 12.87 29.82
C ASP A 545 -26.14 13.71 29.28
N SER A 546 -25.59 14.58 30.15
CA SER A 546 -24.49 15.50 29.82
C SER A 546 -23.19 14.77 29.49
N VAL A 547 -22.88 13.69 30.22
CA VAL A 547 -21.69 12.86 30.03
C VAL A 547 -21.78 12.10 28.70
N GLY A 548 -22.95 11.56 28.37
CA GLY A 548 -23.22 10.94 27.08
C GLY A 548 -22.98 11.90 25.91
N ILE A 549 -23.50 13.13 26.00
CA ILE A 549 -23.27 14.15 24.97
C ILE A 549 -21.78 14.52 24.86
N LEU A 550 -21.09 14.69 25.99
CA LEU A 550 -19.65 14.97 25.98
C LEU A 550 -18.86 13.84 25.30
N ARG A 551 -19.22 12.58 25.57
CA ARG A 551 -18.59 11.41 24.92
C ARG A 551 -18.72 11.47 23.41
N GLU A 552 -19.88 11.82 22.86
CA GLU A 552 -20.07 11.94 21.41
C GLU A 552 -19.19 13.04 20.79
N ILE A 553 -18.77 14.04 21.58
CA ILE A 553 -17.87 15.11 21.12
C ILE A 553 -16.40 14.69 21.18
N LEU A 554 -16.00 13.98 22.24
CA LEU A 554 -14.61 13.58 22.48
C LEU A 554 -14.24 12.26 21.77
N ASP A 555 -15.20 11.35 21.63
CA ASP A 555 -15.06 10.05 20.98
C ASP A 555 -16.20 9.82 19.96
N PRO A 556 -16.21 10.57 18.85
CA PRO A 556 -17.31 10.57 17.87
C PRO A 556 -17.48 9.22 17.15
N SER A 557 -16.46 8.35 17.17
CA SER A 557 -16.48 7.02 16.54
C SER A 557 -17.00 5.94 17.49
N HIS A 558 -17.19 6.23 18.79
CA HIS A 558 -17.75 5.29 19.77
C HIS A 558 -19.12 4.74 19.33
N LYS A 559 -19.97 5.61 18.77
CA LYS A 559 -21.29 5.23 18.26
C LYS A 559 -21.74 6.15 17.14
N ILE A 560 -21.83 5.59 15.93
CA ILE A 560 -22.25 6.34 14.74
C ILE A 560 -23.70 5.98 14.41
N ASP A 561 -24.56 6.99 14.33
CA ASP A 561 -25.91 6.82 13.81
C ASP A 561 -25.83 6.34 12.34
N PRO A 562 -26.48 5.23 11.95
CA PRO A 562 -26.42 4.69 10.60
C PRO A 562 -26.71 5.70 9.49
N LYS A 563 -27.54 6.73 9.75
CA LYS A 563 -27.86 7.80 8.80
C LYS A 563 -26.65 8.67 8.43
N TYR A 564 -25.64 8.73 9.30
CA TYR A 564 -24.43 9.55 9.14
C TYR A 564 -23.18 8.69 8.94
N ALA A 565 -23.33 7.36 8.83
CA ALA A 565 -22.21 6.46 8.63
C ALA A 565 -21.65 6.57 7.20
N MET A 566 -20.34 6.81 7.10
CA MET A 566 -19.62 6.80 5.84
C MET A 566 -19.54 5.36 5.29
N HIS A 567 -19.63 5.25 3.98
CA HIS A 567 -19.37 4.02 3.25
C HIS A 567 -18.20 4.26 2.29
N LEU A 568 -17.31 3.27 2.19
CA LEU A 568 -16.27 3.21 1.17
C LEU A 568 -16.73 2.22 0.12
N VAL A 569 -16.86 2.69 -1.12
CA VAL A 569 -17.20 1.87 -2.28
C VAL A 569 -15.96 1.72 -3.14
N LEU A 570 -15.54 0.48 -3.36
CA LEU A 570 -14.57 0.12 -4.38
C LEU A 570 -15.34 -0.28 -5.64
N THR A 571 -15.08 0.40 -6.75
CA THR A 571 -15.71 0.11 -8.03
C THR A 571 -14.92 -0.93 -8.81
N VAL A 572 -15.56 -1.59 -9.78
CA VAL A 572 -14.94 -2.61 -10.65
C VAL A 572 -13.79 -2.06 -11.52
N ASP A 573 -13.76 -0.75 -11.75
CA ASP A 573 -12.64 -0.05 -12.42
C ASP A 573 -11.53 0.38 -11.45
N GLY A 574 -11.60 -0.05 -10.18
CA GLY A 574 -10.58 0.13 -9.16
C GLY A 574 -10.57 1.52 -8.51
N LYS A 575 -11.66 2.30 -8.61
CA LYS A 575 -11.77 3.60 -7.93
C LYS A 575 -12.41 3.44 -6.56
N THR A 576 -11.91 4.21 -5.60
CA THR A 576 -12.52 4.31 -4.28
C THR A 576 -13.40 5.56 -4.22
N VAL A 577 -14.65 5.41 -3.79
CA VAL A 577 -15.57 6.54 -3.53
C VAL A 577 -16.04 6.46 -2.09
N SER A 578 -15.87 7.56 -1.35
CA SER A 578 -16.32 7.66 0.04
C SER A 578 -17.49 8.66 0.17
N GLY A 579 -18.51 8.31 0.95
CA GLY A 579 -19.63 9.21 1.22
C GLY A 579 -20.67 8.66 2.20
N ILE A 580 -21.61 9.51 2.63
CA ILE A 580 -22.74 9.07 3.46
C ILE A 580 -23.76 8.37 2.57
N LEU A 581 -24.22 7.18 2.97
CA LEU A 581 -25.27 6.46 2.24
C LEU A 581 -26.62 7.18 2.37
N VAL A 582 -27.11 7.73 1.27
CA VAL A 582 -28.41 8.43 1.21
C VAL A 582 -29.51 7.48 0.77
N LYS A 583 -29.21 6.59 -0.18
CA LYS A 583 -30.16 5.62 -0.73
C LYS A 583 -29.41 4.41 -1.31
N GLU A 584 -30.00 3.23 -1.17
CA GLU A 584 -29.57 1.98 -1.80
C GLU A 584 -30.82 1.26 -2.32
N ASP A 585 -30.78 0.82 -3.57
CA ASP A 585 -31.78 -0.06 -4.18
C ASP A 585 -31.10 -1.09 -5.10
N ASP A 586 -31.89 -1.97 -5.73
CA ASP A 586 -31.39 -3.07 -6.57
C ASP A 586 -30.63 -2.59 -7.81
N GLU A 587 -30.77 -1.31 -8.20
CA GLU A 587 -30.12 -0.73 -9.39
C GLU A 587 -28.88 0.09 -9.02
N ALA A 588 -28.91 0.84 -7.91
CA ALA A 588 -27.83 1.77 -7.58
C ALA A 588 -27.68 2.11 -6.09
N VAL A 589 -26.48 2.57 -5.75
CA VAL A 589 -26.11 3.19 -4.47
C VAL A 589 -25.94 4.70 -4.67
N SER A 590 -26.53 5.52 -3.79
CA SER A 590 -26.42 6.98 -3.79
C SER A 590 -25.68 7.47 -2.55
N LEU A 591 -24.51 8.09 -2.76
CA LEU A 591 -23.62 8.59 -1.72
C LEU A 591 -23.55 10.12 -1.70
N LEU A 592 -23.67 10.74 -0.53
CA LEU A 592 -23.29 12.13 -0.33
C LEU A 592 -21.77 12.21 -0.10
N THR A 593 -21.04 12.48 -1.18
CA THR A 593 -19.56 12.54 -1.22
C THR A 593 -19.01 13.93 -0.94
N ASN A 594 -19.85 14.96 -1.06
CA ASN A 594 -19.52 16.35 -0.75
C ASN A 594 -20.65 16.97 0.09
N PRO A 595 -20.34 17.52 1.29
CA PRO A 595 -21.23 18.33 2.11
C PRO A 595 -22.08 19.40 1.41
N GLU A 596 -21.53 20.01 0.36
CA GLU A 596 -22.17 21.12 -0.37
C GLU A 596 -22.89 20.67 -1.65
N SER A 597 -22.77 19.38 -2.02
CA SER A 597 -23.45 18.88 -3.21
C SER A 597 -24.96 18.91 -3.03
N LYS A 598 -25.67 19.40 -4.05
CA LYS A 598 -27.13 19.38 -4.07
C LYS A 598 -27.69 17.99 -4.33
N GLU A 599 -26.95 17.18 -5.08
CA GLU A 599 -27.34 15.83 -5.49
C GLU A 599 -26.29 14.81 -5.02
N PRO A 600 -26.70 13.59 -4.65
CA PRO A 600 -25.77 12.53 -4.30
C PRO A 600 -25.06 11.99 -5.55
N THR A 601 -23.86 11.46 -5.35
CA THR A 601 -23.15 10.65 -6.35
C THR A 601 -23.85 9.31 -6.46
N VAL A 602 -24.21 8.91 -7.68
CA VAL A 602 -24.91 7.63 -7.94
C VAL A 602 -23.93 6.66 -8.60
N ILE A 603 -23.84 5.46 -8.05
CA ILE A 603 -23.00 4.36 -8.53
C ILE A 603 -23.93 3.17 -8.81
N ALA A 604 -23.88 2.61 -10.03
CA ALA A 604 -24.68 1.44 -10.36
C ALA A 604 -24.22 0.23 -9.53
N GLN A 605 -25.14 -0.62 -9.09
CA GLN A 605 -24.80 -1.84 -8.33
C GLN A 605 -23.82 -2.74 -9.09
N ASP A 606 -23.98 -2.87 -10.41
CA ASP A 606 -23.09 -3.67 -11.26
C ASP A 606 -21.65 -3.12 -11.36
N ASP A 607 -21.45 -1.85 -11.01
CA ASP A 607 -20.13 -1.20 -11.02
C ASP A 607 -19.44 -1.27 -9.65
N ILE A 608 -20.07 -1.85 -8.62
CA ILE A 608 -19.53 -1.99 -7.27
C ILE A 608 -18.83 -3.34 -7.12
N ASP A 609 -17.54 -3.32 -6.79
CA ASP A 609 -16.76 -4.52 -6.44
C ASP A 609 -16.90 -4.84 -4.94
N ASP A 610 -16.76 -3.82 -4.08
CA ASP A 610 -16.96 -3.93 -2.64
C ASP A 610 -17.57 -2.65 -2.04
N MET A 611 -18.34 -2.79 -0.97
CA MET A 611 -18.88 -1.67 -0.20
C MET A 611 -18.79 -1.95 1.29
N VAL A 612 -17.99 -1.15 1.98
CA VAL A 612 -17.74 -1.30 3.41
C VAL A 612 -18.35 -0.11 4.17
N LYS A 613 -19.22 -0.42 5.14
CA LYS A 613 -19.67 0.56 6.13
C LYS A 613 -18.53 0.86 7.10
N SER A 614 -18.16 2.13 7.21
CA SER A 614 -17.10 2.56 8.13
C SER A 614 -17.52 2.46 9.60
N SER A 615 -16.59 2.04 10.45
CA SER A 615 -16.69 2.12 11.91
C SER A 615 -16.22 3.46 12.47
N THR A 616 -15.78 4.37 11.60
CA THR A 616 -15.13 5.62 11.95
C THR A 616 -16.00 6.81 11.53
N SER A 617 -16.10 7.80 12.43
CA SER A 617 -16.95 8.98 12.26
C SER A 617 -16.29 10.02 11.36
N MET A 618 -17.11 10.78 10.64
CA MET A 618 -16.65 11.95 9.90
C MET A 618 -16.46 13.18 10.80
N MET A 619 -17.02 13.17 12.02
CA MET A 619 -16.72 14.21 13.01
C MET A 619 -15.30 13.99 13.52
N PRO A 620 -14.40 14.99 13.42
CA PRO A 620 -13.01 14.78 13.81
C PRO A 620 -12.86 14.53 15.31
N LYS A 621 -11.91 13.67 15.65
CA LYS A 621 -11.32 13.57 16.99
C LYS A 621 -10.44 14.80 17.28
N ALA A 622 -10.06 14.95 18.55
CA ALA A 622 -9.17 16.02 19.01
C ALA A 622 -9.67 17.45 18.67
N LEU A 623 -10.98 17.64 18.47
CA LEU A 623 -11.55 18.96 18.16
C LEU A 623 -11.28 19.96 19.29
N LEU A 624 -11.26 19.47 20.53
CA LEU A 624 -11.19 20.26 21.76
C LEU A 624 -9.79 20.33 22.38
N ASP A 625 -8.76 19.76 21.75
CA ASP A 625 -7.43 19.62 22.36
C ASP A 625 -6.69 20.94 22.57
N GLN A 626 -7.11 21.99 21.85
CA GLN A 626 -6.58 23.36 21.98
C GLN A 626 -7.47 24.26 22.85
N TYR A 627 -8.45 23.68 23.54
CA TYR A 627 -9.40 24.37 24.40
C TYR A 627 -9.17 23.97 25.85
N SER A 628 -9.26 24.95 26.74
CA SER A 628 -9.19 24.70 28.18
C SER A 628 -10.45 24.00 28.68
N LYS A 629 -10.33 23.30 29.81
CA LYS A 629 -11.48 22.69 30.51
C LYS A 629 -12.67 23.64 30.66
N GLY A 630 -12.41 24.88 31.07
CA GLY A 630 -13.44 25.90 31.23
C GLY A 630 -14.17 26.20 29.90
N GLU A 631 -13.43 26.34 28.81
CA GLU A 631 -14.02 26.56 27.48
C GLU A 631 -14.87 25.37 27.02
N ILE A 632 -14.44 24.14 27.27
CA ILE A 632 -15.24 22.95 26.93
C ILE A 632 -16.57 22.95 27.70
N LEU A 633 -16.55 23.32 28.98
CA LEU A 633 -17.76 23.45 29.80
C LEU A 633 -18.67 24.60 29.31
N GLU A 634 -18.09 25.70 28.83
CA GLU A 634 -18.83 26.80 28.19
C GLU A 634 -19.53 26.34 26.90
N LEU A 635 -18.84 25.54 26.07
CA LEU A 635 -19.42 24.94 24.86
C LEU A 635 -20.62 24.03 25.21
N MET A 636 -20.47 23.16 26.20
CA MET A 636 -21.55 22.31 26.70
C MET A 636 -22.74 23.14 27.22
N GLY A 637 -22.45 24.24 27.93
CA GLY A 637 -23.45 25.18 28.41
C GLY A 637 -24.26 25.82 27.27
N TYR A 638 -23.59 26.24 26.20
CA TYR A 638 -24.26 26.74 25.01
C TYR A 638 -25.16 25.68 24.36
N LEU A 639 -24.67 24.46 24.14
CA LEU A 639 -25.46 23.36 23.57
C LEU A 639 -26.73 23.06 24.38
N LYS A 640 -26.64 23.13 25.71
CA LYS A 640 -27.81 23.01 26.60
C LYS A 640 -28.77 24.20 26.48
N SER A 641 -28.23 25.42 26.35
CA SER A 641 -29.05 26.66 26.29
C SER A 641 -29.89 26.78 25.01
N VAL A 642 -29.42 26.20 23.91
CA VAL A 642 -30.10 26.24 22.61
C VAL A 642 -31.01 25.04 22.36
N ALA A 643 -30.91 24.01 23.19
CA ALA A 643 -31.76 22.83 23.12
C ALA A 643 -33.20 23.21 23.48
N LYS A 644 -34.18 22.82 22.64
CA LYS A 644 -35.60 23.14 22.81
C LYS A 644 -36.48 21.92 22.99
#